data_AF-A0A1B8DM73-F1
#
_entry.id   AF-A0A1B8DM73-F1
#
_cell.length_a   1.000
_cell.length_b   1.000
_cell.length_c   1.000
_cell.angle_alpha   90.00
_cell.angle_beta   90.00
_cell.angle_gamma   90.00
#
_symmetry.space_group_name_H-M   'P 1'
#
loop_
_entity.id
_entity.type
_entity.pdbx_description
1 polymer ?
#
loop_
_entity_poly.entity_id
_entity_poly.type
_entity_poly.pdbx_seq_one_letter_code
_entity_poly.pdbx_strand_id
1 'polypeptide(L)'
;MSSANQDSVRTKRLSKSLHQFISGTRSIRGTADAKLFLEALLIEVNPTRCVETLFSSKARLDPIRDSVRVDISSEFIQGHSLKLVEYISDPGVKALADGCFLNDLLLAITHPPTFWNSVVKLCLNNSLSEESLHRFSWLSYSLLSISHDNGLDYLGDVQSVIKNIINAASHETRTYGYKIEKLIQAKSSTNFSNLSFHPGGRHDNDFADFRQIRIYPTTDEFLSNEQPYYLRAQEVEERPDDERTMTHLDNQFRLHREDMLGELRNGLQVARGKKKGRNLGISLGQLSIAGLNMDGGEPSLAIYCGSGLERLTRLAVADKKKFLMDSKNYLKHQSFGALLGDNDIYGFAHINRDNDFLVRDPPVVLLQFPDDTSFKKAVVALKTSRNLRFTLVNTPVFAYEPILKSLQKIMELPLERNLLSPATHDETFEPMPYLKSIADKFLAGVNNEGGLEVRSNGKKVELDESQVCSVINAFTKPVTVIRGPPGTGKSFLGSFLVKTILDQTALKVLVISFKNHALDDFLEELLDLGVSADVMARLGSKNKATPKTAPLLLSERQNRRSSETWAMINALEPLGTELSEKLQEAFVNFSTMSVSWTDIQGYLECSEDGQHFFEAFTVPEESHGWNRVAKKNKRVGEDYLYNQWKAGMDAGIFAQPAAKAFPKVWKMPLNARKSLIENWTRSLFEESIEMVQDLYKEYSATQERLVDLRREGKIETLRNMRVIGCTTTAAAMYNKLIRGANPDIVLVEEAGEILESHILAALTPSVRQLILIGDDKQLRPKVNNYALSVEKGAGYNLNRSLFERLILGGQEHTTLRKQHRMHPEISVLVRELMYHDLVDGPKTTDRERPRGVQGRVVFVNHTHPEIEATEIYVPN
;
A
#
# COMPACT_ATOMS: atom_id res chain seq x y z
N MET A 1 9.16 -27.18 46.20
CA MET A 1 7.93 -27.18 47.03
C MET A 1 7.87 -26.06 48.08
N SER A 2 8.94 -25.31 48.38
CA SER A 2 8.90 -24.20 49.37
C SER A 2 8.42 -22.84 48.83
N SER A 3 8.63 -22.51 47.54
CA SER A 3 8.20 -21.23 46.95
C SER A 3 6.68 -21.16 46.74
N ALA A 4 6.06 -22.22 46.22
CA ALA A 4 4.62 -22.28 45.95
C ALA A 4 3.74 -22.12 47.21
N ASN A 5 4.24 -22.53 48.37
CA ASN A 5 3.51 -22.42 49.64
C ASN A 5 3.61 -21.02 50.27
N GLN A 6 4.70 -20.28 50.01
CA GLN A 6 4.86 -18.89 50.46
C GLN A 6 3.99 -17.91 49.66
N ASP A 7 3.87 -18.13 48.34
CA ASP A 7 2.99 -17.32 47.49
C ASP A 7 1.51 -17.50 47.88
N SER A 8 1.06 -18.72 48.17
CA SER A 8 -0.32 -19.00 48.64
C SER A 8 -0.71 -18.21 49.91
N VAL A 9 0.20 -18.09 50.88
CA VAL A 9 -0.05 -17.38 52.13
C VAL A 9 -0.06 -15.86 51.93
N ARG A 10 0.85 -15.33 51.09
CA ARG A 10 0.87 -13.91 50.74
C ARG A 10 -0.40 -13.49 49.99
N THR A 11 -0.83 -14.29 49.03
CA THR A 11 -2.07 -14.08 48.26
C THR A 11 -3.30 -14.00 49.16
N LYS A 12 -3.45 -14.93 50.12
CA LYS A 12 -4.55 -14.89 51.10
C LYS A 12 -4.53 -13.65 51.99
N ARG A 13 -3.34 -13.18 52.41
CA ARG A 13 -3.19 -11.95 53.21
C ARG A 13 -3.52 -10.70 52.42
N LEU A 14 -3.16 -10.65 51.14
CA LEU A 14 -3.47 -9.52 50.27
C LEU A 14 -4.95 -9.47 49.92
N SER A 15 -5.61 -10.59 49.64
CA SER A 15 -7.07 -10.66 49.47
C SER A 15 -7.82 -10.19 50.73
N LYS A 16 -7.40 -10.62 51.92
CA LYS A 16 -7.97 -10.10 53.19
C LYS A 16 -7.78 -8.59 53.35
N SER A 17 -6.61 -8.09 52.95
CA SER A 17 -6.32 -6.65 53.01
C SER A 17 -7.18 -5.87 52.02
N LEU A 18 -7.39 -6.39 50.81
CA LEU A 18 -8.28 -5.80 49.81
C LEU A 18 -9.70 -5.62 50.37
N HIS A 19 -10.26 -6.66 50.98
CA HIS A 19 -11.58 -6.57 51.64
C HIS A 19 -11.62 -5.51 52.76
N GLN A 20 -10.52 -5.30 53.49
CA GLN A 20 -10.46 -4.27 54.54
C GLN A 20 -10.50 -2.84 53.95
N PHE A 21 -9.81 -2.61 52.84
CA PHE A 21 -9.87 -1.33 52.13
C PHE A 21 -11.25 -1.09 51.49
N ILE A 22 -11.79 -2.11 50.81
CA ILE A 22 -13.10 -2.06 50.13
C ILE A 22 -14.25 -1.85 51.13
N SER A 23 -14.20 -2.48 52.31
CA SER A 23 -15.20 -2.31 53.38
C SER A 23 -15.08 -0.99 54.15
N GLY A 24 -14.04 -0.19 53.90
CA GLY A 24 -13.76 1.05 54.62
C GLY A 24 -13.18 0.85 56.03
N THR A 25 -12.81 -0.37 56.41
CA THR A 25 -12.21 -0.67 57.73
C THR A 25 -10.73 -0.28 57.80
N ARG A 26 -10.06 -0.12 56.66
CA ARG A 26 -8.70 0.41 56.52
C ARG A 26 -8.70 1.51 55.46
N SER A 27 -8.09 2.66 55.76
CA SER A 27 -7.94 3.78 54.82
C SER A 27 -6.51 3.92 54.33
N ILE A 28 -6.31 4.58 53.19
CA ILE A 28 -4.98 4.85 52.64
C ILE A 28 -4.40 6.06 53.38
N ARG A 29 -3.36 5.85 54.19
CA ARG A 29 -2.73 6.91 54.99
C ARG A 29 -1.32 7.28 54.56
N GLY A 30 -0.71 6.47 53.69
CA GLY A 30 0.65 6.68 53.19
C GLY A 30 1.06 5.65 52.15
N THR A 31 2.28 5.79 51.61
CA THR A 31 2.76 5.05 50.43
C THR A 31 2.72 3.53 50.60
N ALA A 32 2.97 3.04 51.83
CA ALA A 32 2.92 1.61 52.12
C ALA A 32 1.50 1.03 52.02
N ASP A 33 0.48 1.76 52.47
CA ASP A 33 -0.92 1.34 52.35
C ASP A 33 -1.38 1.38 50.88
N ALA A 34 -0.98 2.42 50.13
CA ALA A 34 -1.28 2.56 48.71
C ALA A 34 -0.67 1.41 47.89
N LYS A 35 0.62 1.11 48.12
CA LYS A 35 1.31 -0.02 47.47
C LYS A 35 0.63 -1.35 47.77
N LEU A 36 0.29 -1.59 49.03
CA LEU A 36 -0.34 -2.84 49.45
C LEU A 36 -1.76 -2.99 48.88
N PHE A 37 -2.51 -1.90 48.75
CA PHE A 37 -3.83 -1.88 48.11
C PHE A 37 -3.72 -2.17 46.60
N LEU A 38 -2.83 -1.48 45.88
CA LEU A 38 -2.61 -1.70 44.44
C LEU A 38 -2.11 -3.11 44.16
N GLU A 39 -1.14 -3.63 44.93
CA GLU A 39 -0.70 -5.03 44.82
C GLU A 39 -1.84 -6.01 45.11
N ALA A 40 -2.73 -5.71 46.06
CA ALA A 40 -3.85 -6.57 46.39
C ALA A 40 -4.94 -6.59 45.31
N LEU A 41 -5.15 -5.49 44.59
CA LEU A 41 -6.07 -5.43 43.44
C LEU A 41 -5.61 -6.34 42.29
N LEU A 42 -4.31 -6.32 41.99
CA LEU A 42 -3.72 -7.06 40.86
C LEU A 42 -3.69 -8.59 41.06
N ILE A 43 -4.06 -9.08 42.24
CA ILE A 43 -4.06 -10.52 42.57
C ILE A 43 -5.32 -11.23 42.09
N GLU A 44 -6.44 -10.52 42.03
CA GLU A 44 -7.67 -11.13 41.50
C GLU A 44 -7.45 -11.40 40.01
N VAL A 45 -7.49 -12.67 39.62
CA VAL A 45 -7.17 -13.08 38.24
C VAL A 45 -8.21 -12.58 37.22
N ASN A 46 -9.41 -12.23 37.70
CA ASN A 46 -10.50 -11.71 36.87
C ASN A 46 -10.74 -10.21 37.15
N PRO A 47 -10.27 -9.30 36.26
CA PRO A 47 -10.46 -7.86 36.39
C PRO A 47 -11.91 -7.43 36.47
N THR A 48 -12.81 -8.05 35.68
CA THR A 48 -14.24 -7.77 35.67
C THR A 48 -14.87 -7.94 37.06
N ARG A 49 -14.61 -9.08 37.71
CA ARG A 49 -15.11 -9.38 39.05
C ARG A 49 -14.54 -8.43 40.11
N CYS A 50 -13.26 -8.06 39.97
CA CYS A 50 -12.61 -7.10 40.86
C CYS A 50 -13.30 -5.74 40.79
N VAL A 51 -13.57 -5.25 39.56
CA VAL A 51 -14.28 -3.98 39.32
C VAL A 51 -15.70 -4.02 39.88
N GLU A 52 -16.49 -5.07 39.62
CA GLU A 52 -17.83 -5.20 40.22
C GLU A 52 -17.81 -5.18 41.76
N THR A 53 -16.80 -5.81 42.36
CA THR A 53 -16.61 -5.83 43.82
C THR A 53 -16.25 -4.44 44.37
N LEU A 54 -15.50 -3.63 43.60
CA LEU A 54 -15.19 -2.25 43.96
C LEU A 54 -16.43 -1.35 43.90
N PHE A 55 -17.23 -1.45 42.83
CA PHE A 55 -18.43 -0.63 42.64
C PHE A 55 -19.57 -1.00 43.62
N SER A 56 -19.63 -2.25 44.06
CA SER A 56 -20.59 -2.71 45.08
C SER A 56 -20.18 -2.37 46.53
N SER A 57 -19.01 -1.78 46.72
CA SER A 57 -18.46 -1.51 48.05
C SER A 57 -18.89 -0.18 48.68
N LYS A 58 -18.76 -0.08 50.01
CA LYS A 58 -19.09 1.15 50.76
C LYS A 58 -18.11 2.30 50.46
N ALA A 59 -16.83 1.99 50.20
CA ALA A 59 -15.79 2.98 49.92
C ALA A 59 -15.70 3.35 48.41
N ARG A 60 -16.45 2.65 47.55
CA ARG A 60 -16.46 2.83 46.08
C ARG A 60 -15.04 2.99 45.50
N LEU A 61 -14.75 4.14 44.89
CA LEU A 61 -13.51 4.43 44.18
C LEU A 61 -12.54 5.32 44.98
N ASP A 62 -12.88 5.71 46.21
CA ASP A 62 -12.04 6.58 47.04
C ASP A 62 -10.66 5.95 47.32
N PRO A 63 -10.53 4.65 47.65
CA PRO A 63 -9.21 4.02 47.81
C PRO A 63 -8.39 4.04 46.51
N ILE A 64 -9.02 3.91 45.35
CA ILE A 64 -8.31 3.97 44.06
C ILE A 64 -7.82 5.39 43.81
N ARG A 65 -8.70 6.40 43.95
CA ARG A 65 -8.33 7.83 43.91
C ARG A 65 -7.09 8.08 44.74
N ASP A 66 -7.16 7.74 46.01
CA ASP A 66 -6.17 8.17 46.99
C ASP A 66 -4.85 7.42 46.77
N SER A 67 -4.90 6.13 46.42
CA SER A 67 -3.72 5.29 46.18
C SER A 67 -2.78 5.82 45.10
N VAL A 68 -3.32 6.29 43.96
CA VAL A 68 -2.51 6.74 42.82
C VAL A 68 -1.89 8.14 43.03
N ARG A 69 -2.32 8.85 44.08
CA ARG A 69 -1.89 10.24 44.39
C ARG A 69 -0.95 10.35 45.58
N VAL A 70 -0.87 9.33 46.43
CA VAL A 70 -0.04 9.35 47.64
C VAL A 70 1.45 9.52 47.31
N ASP A 71 1.90 8.97 46.18
CA ASP A 71 3.28 9.06 45.72
C ASP A 71 3.33 9.29 44.21
N ILE A 72 3.82 10.47 43.81
CA ILE A 72 3.97 10.89 42.41
C ILE A 72 5.39 10.69 41.87
N SER A 73 6.24 9.94 42.59
CA SER A 73 7.57 9.59 42.11
C SER A 73 7.50 8.69 40.87
N SER A 74 8.49 8.82 39.98
CA SER A 74 8.58 8.02 38.75
C SER A 74 8.56 6.51 39.05
N GLU A 75 9.21 6.08 40.13
CA GLU A 75 9.30 4.68 40.56
C GLU A 75 7.93 4.13 40.97
N PHE A 76 7.14 4.90 41.73
CA PHE A 76 5.82 4.48 42.17
C PHE A 76 4.81 4.47 41.02
N ILE A 77 4.80 5.53 40.20
CA ILE A 77 3.90 5.66 39.06
C ILE A 77 4.09 4.49 38.08
N GLN A 78 5.33 4.22 37.65
CA GLN A 78 5.63 3.16 36.70
C GLN A 78 5.50 1.76 37.34
N GLY A 79 5.89 1.63 38.61
CA GLY A 79 5.90 0.36 39.32
C GLY A 79 4.53 -0.15 39.76
N HIS A 80 3.58 0.76 40.03
CA HIS A 80 2.30 0.45 40.67
C HIS A 80 1.10 1.12 39.96
N SER A 81 1.06 2.45 39.85
CA SER A 81 -0.13 3.15 39.35
C SER A 81 -0.46 2.82 37.89
N LEU A 82 0.53 2.80 36.98
CA LEU A 82 0.31 2.42 35.59
C LEU A 82 0.03 0.92 35.41
N LYS A 83 0.48 0.06 36.33
CA LYS A 83 0.09 -1.36 36.30
C LYS A 83 -1.38 -1.57 36.62
N LEU A 84 -1.97 -0.71 37.46
CA LEU A 84 -3.42 -0.70 37.65
C LEU A 84 -4.13 -0.36 36.34
N VAL A 85 -3.62 0.61 35.58
CA VAL A 85 -4.16 0.99 34.25
C VAL A 85 -4.14 -0.20 33.29
N GLU A 86 -3.06 -0.98 33.26
CA GLU A 86 -2.97 -2.22 32.47
C GLU A 86 -4.00 -3.26 32.91
N TYR A 87 -4.19 -3.42 34.21
CA TYR A 87 -5.14 -4.41 34.73
C TYR A 87 -6.59 -4.08 34.38
N ILE A 88 -6.94 -2.79 34.37
CA ILE A 88 -8.31 -2.33 34.07
C ILE A 88 -8.56 -2.18 32.56
N SER A 89 -7.52 -2.31 31.72
CA SER A 89 -7.65 -2.26 30.26
C SER A 89 -8.22 -3.54 29.64
N ASP A 90 -8.48 -4.55 30.48
CA ASP A 90 -9.11 -5.80 30.08
C ASP A 90 -10.45 -5.56 29.34
N PRO A 91 -10.66 -6.16 28.14
CA PRO A 91 -11.87 -5.97 27.37
C PRO A 91 -13.16 -6.32 28.12
N GLY A 92 -13.10 -7.26 29.08
CA GLY A 92 -14.23 -7.63 29.94
C GLY A 92 -14.64 -6.51 30.90
N VAL A 93 -13.73 -5.63 31.31
CA VAL A 93 -14.07 -4.44 32.12
C VAL A 93 -14.83 -3.41 31.29
N LYS A 94 -14.45 -3.20 30.03
CA LYS A 94 -15.16 -2.30 29.12
C LYS A 94 -16.59 -2.76 28.81
N ALA A 95 -16.83 -4.07 28.83
CA ALA A 95 -18.16 -4.66 28.61
C ALA A 95 -19.12 -4.47 29.81
N LEU A 96 -18.61 -4.12 31.01
CA LEU A 96 -19.45 -3.90 32.19
C LEU A 96 -20.24 -2.61 32.08
N ALA A 97 -21.56 -2.71 32.27
CA ALA A 97 -22.49 -1.57 32.31
C ALA A 97 -22.27 -0.60 31.13
N ASP A 98 -22.14 -1.13 29.91
CA ASP A 98 -21.87 -0.37 28.68
C ASP A 98 -20.66 0.59 28.76
N GLY A 99 -19.66 0.25 29.58
CA GLY A 99 -18.44 1.02 29.77
C GLY A 99 -18.53 2.11 30.85
N CYS A 100 -19.67 2.30 31.52
CA CYS A 100 -19.82 3.30 32.57
C CYS A 100 -18.84 3.08 33.74
N PHE A 101 -18.69 1.82 34.19
CA PHE A 101 -17.75 1.50 35.29
C PHE A 101 -16.30 1.80 34.93
N LEU A 102 -15.93 1.55 33.67
CA LEU A 102 -14.60 1.88 33.18
C LEU A 102 -14.40 3.41 33.18
N ASN A 103 -15.36 4.17 32.66
CA ASN A 103 -15.28 5.63 32.61
C ASN A 103 -15.13 6.24 34.01
N ASP A 104 -15.95 5.81 34.98
CA ASP A 104 -15.88 6.25 36.37
C ASP A 104 -14.51 5.94 37.01
N LEU A 105 -13.95 4.77 36.69
CA LEU A 105 -12.64 4.34 37.18
C LEU A 105 -11.50 5.18 36.60
N LEU A 106 -11.54 5.46 35.29
CA LEU A 106 -10.58 6.32 34.61
C LEU A 106 -10.61 7.76 35.18
N LEU A 107 -11.82 8.27 35.47
CA LEU A 107 -11.98 9.58 36.12
C LEU A 107 -11.52 9.57 37.57
N ALA A 108 -11.73 8.49 38.33
CA ALA A 108 -11.19 8.39 39.69
C ALA A 108 -9.64 8.38 39.71
N ILE A 109 -9.02 7.76 38.71
CA ILE A 109 -7.56 7.72 38.60
C ILE A 109 -7.01 9.11 38.22
N THR A 110 -7.67 9.82 37.30
CA THR A 110 -7.13 11.08 36.77
C THR A 110 -7.64 12.35 37.44
N HIS A 111 -8.75 12.31 38.17
CA HIS A 111 -9.32 13.47 38.85
C HIS A 111 -9.22 13.35 40.38
N PRO A 112 -8.62 14.34 41.09
CA PRO A 112 -7.94 15.55 40.59
C PRO A 112 -6.65 15.27 39.81
N PRO A 113 -6.17 16.22 38.98
CA PRO A 113 -5.15 16.01 37.94
C PRO A 113 -3.72 15.79 38.46
N THR A 114 -3.51 15.58 39.76
CA THR A 114 -2.18 15.43 40.35
C THR A 114 -1.42 14.24 39.76
N PHE A 115 -2.08 13.08 39.62
CA PHE A 115 -1.51 11.91 38.97
C PHE A 115 -1.29 12.17 37.47
N TRP A 116 -2.33 12.64 36.78
CA TRP A 116 -2.30 12.93 35.34
C TRP A 116 -1.15 13.86 34.95
N ASN A 117 -1.07 15.05 35.56
CA ASN A 117 -0.03 16.04 35.28
C ASN A 117 1.38 15.48 35.55
N SER A 118 1.52 14.61 36.56
CA SER A 118 2.80 13.97 36.86
C SER A 118 3.19 12.98 35.77
N VAL A 119 2.25 12.18 35.25
CA VAL A 119 2.53 11.25 34.14
C VAL A 119 2.82 11.99 32.84
N VAL A 120 2.05 13.04 32.51
CA VAL A 120 2.30 13.91 31.35
C VAL A 120 3.71 14.49 31.42
N LYS A 121 4.11 15.04 32.58
CA LYS A 121 5.46 15.56 32.80
C LYS A 121 6.55 14.49 32.64
N LEU A 122 6.31 13.27 33.12
CA LEU A 122 7.25 12.15 32.94
C LEU A 122 7.37 11.74 31.47
N CYS A 123 6.27 11.81 30.71
CA CYS A 123 6.26 11.54 29.27
C CYS A 123 7.02 12.62 28.49
N LEU A 124 6.76 13.91 28.77
CA LEU A 124 7.48 15.03 28.15
C LEU A 124 8.99 14.94 28.37
N ASN A 125 9.40 14.50 29.56
CA ASN A 125 10.82 14.31 29.92
C ASN A 125 11.40 12.94 29.48
N ASN A 126 10.74 12.21 28.57
CA ASN A 126 11.16 10.89 28.08
C ASN A 126 11.57 9.89 29.18
N SER A 127 10.94 9.99 30.36
CA SER A 127 11.32 9.26 31.57
C SER A 127 10.46 8.02 31.82
N LEU A 128 9.48 7.76 30.96
CA LEU A 128 8.65 6.56 30.99
C LEU A 128 9.35 5.40 30.26
N SER A 129 9.36 4.22 30.88
CA SER A 129 9.70 2.97 30.20
C SER A 129 8.69 2.66 29.08
N GLU A 130 9.10 1.90 28.06
CA GLU A 130 8.24 1.52 26.92
C GLU A 130 6.91 0.88 27.36
N GLU A 131 6.93 -0.02 28.36
CA GLU A 131 5.71 -0.60 28.93
C GLU A 131 4.81 0.46 29.59
N SER A 132 5.42 1.44 30.28
CA SER A 132 4.68 2.51 30.95
C SER A 132 4.12 3.52 29.96
N LEU A 133 4.86 3.81 28.88
CA LEU A 133 4.39 4.62 27.77
C LEU A 133 3.20 3.94 27.10
N HIS A 134 3.25 2.64 26.84
CA HIS A 134 2.11 1.87 26.32
C HIS A 134 0.86 2.01 27.18
N ARG A 135 0.99 1.79 28.50
CA ARG A 135 -0.10 1.93 29.48
C ARG A 135 -0.68 3.34 29.49
N PHE A 136 0.19 4.35 29.45
CA PHE A 136 -0.22 5.75 29.37
C PHE A 136 -0.92 6.11 28.05
N SER A 137 -0.47 5.55 26.92
CA SER A 137 -1.11 5.76 25.62
C SER A 137 -2.52 5.17 25.59
N TRP A 138 -2.74 3.98 26.16
CA TRP A 138 -4.08 3.42 26.30
C TRP A 138 -4.98 4.29 27.20
N LEU A 139 -4.46 4.78 28.33
CA LEU A 139 -5.19 5.68 29.23
C LEU A 139 -5.60 6.97 28.51
N SER A 140 -4.66 7.60 27.81
CA SER A 140 -4.88 8.82 27.03
C SER A 140 -5.96 8.61 25.96
N TYR A 141 -5.87 7.53 25.19
CA TYR A 141 -6.87 7.17 24.19
C TYR A 141 -8.26 6.95 24.82
N SER A 142 -8.32 6.23 25.94
CA SER A 142 -9.57 5.91 26.62
C SER A 142 -10.24 7.17 27.18
N LEU A 143 -9.48 8.08 27.80
CA LEU A 143 -10.00 9.36 28.30
C LEU A 143 -10.51 10.26 27.18
N LEU A 144 -9.76 10.37 26.08
CA LEU A 144 -10.20 11.16 24.91
C LEU A 144 -11.43 10.57 24.24
N SER A 145 -11.69 9.28 24.39
CA SER A 145 -12.89 8.62 23.85
C SER A 145 -14.15 8.91 24.68
N ILE A 146 -14.05 9.45 25.90
CA ILE A 146 -15.20 9.79 26.75
C ILE A 146 -15.89 11.05 26.20
N SER A 147 -17.21 10.99 26.04
CA SER A 147 -18.03 12.03 25.39
C SER A 147 -18.40 13.22 26.29
N HIS A 148 -18.08 13.19 27.59
CA HIS A 148 -18.45 14.23 28.55
C HIS A 148 -17.32 15.21 28.82
N ASP A 149 -17.64 16.51 28.82
CA ASP A 149 -16.72 17.58 29.19
C ASP A 149 -16.53 17.58 30.72
N ASN A 150 -15.35 17.14 31.16
CA ASN A 150 -15.04 16.92 32.57
C ASN A 150 -14.21 18.07 33.18
N GLY A 151 -14.11 19.22 32.50
CA GLY A 151 -13.43 20.42 33.01
C GLY A 151 -11.89 20.35 33.07
N LEU A 152 -11.29 19.25 32.63
CA LEU A 152 -9.84 19.09 32.45
C LEU A 152 -9.49 19.07 30.96
N ASP A 153 -8.48 19.86 30.57
CA ASP A 153 -7.98 19.91 29.19
C ASP A 153 -7.05 18.72 28.87
N TYR A 154 -7.62 17.51 28.86
CA TYR A 154 -6.90 16.32 28.41
C TYR A 154 -6.44 16.44 26.95
N LEU A 155 -7.13 17.22 26.12
CA LEU A 155 -6.81 17.37 24.71
C LEU A 155 -5.49 18.11 24.53
N GLY A 156 -5.33 19.27 25.16
CA GLY A 156 -4.09 20.04 25.13
C GLY A 156 -2.91 19.26 25.70
N ASP A 157 -3.10 18.58 26.84
CA ASP A 157 -2.07 17.76 27.46
C ASP A 157 -1.63 16.60 26.55
N VAL A 158 -2.56 15.82 26.00
CA VAL A 158 -2.23 14.69 25.12
C VAL A 158 -1.60 15.18 23.81
N GLN A 159 -2.06 16.31 23.27
CA GLN A 159 -1.47 16.92 22.08
C GLN A 159 0.00 17.32 22.30
N SER A 160 0.38 17.70 23.52
CA SER A 160 1.78 18.02 23.86
C SER A 160 2.71 16.80 23.85
N VAL A 161 2.19 15.60 24.15
CA VAL A 161 2.98 14.34 24.28
C VAL A 161 2.81 13.39 23.10
N ILE A 162 1.98 13.72 22.12
CA ILE A 162 1.63 12.80 21.02
C ILE A 162 2.85 12.34 20.20
N LYS A 163 3.83 13.23 20.01
CA LYS A 163 5.09 12.91 19.32
C LYS A 163 5.87 11.81 20.03
N ASN A 164 5.89 11.82 21.37
CA ASN A 164 6.55 10.78 22.17
C ASN A 164 5.87 9.41 21.96
N ILE A 165 4.54 9.38 21.82
CA ILE A 165 3.78 8.14 21.59
C ILE A 165 4.01 7.60 20.18
N ILE A 166 3.99 8.46 19.15
CA ILE A 166 4.15 8.04 17.74
C ILE A 166 5.59 7.63 17.44
N ASN A 167 6.57 8.17 18.15
CA ASN A 167 7.98 7.78 18.00
C ASN A 167 8.39 6.61 18.92
N ALA A 168 7.44 5.99 19.62
CA ALA A 168 7.72 4.86 20.50
C ALA A 168 8.30 3.66 19.73
N ALA A 169 9.10 2.83 20.40
CA ALA A 169 9.70 1.65 19.76
C ALA A 169 8.66 0.54 19.51
N SER A 170 7.69 0.37 20.42
CA SER A 170 6.60 -0.61 20.28
C SER A 170 5.56 -0.19 19.24
N HIS A 171 5.24 -1.11 18.33
CA HIS A 171 4.16 -0.94 17.35
C HIS A 171 2.81 -0.71 18.04
N GLU A 172 2.50 -1.49 19.08
CA GLU A 172 1.24 -1.42 19.82
C GLU A 172 1.04 -0.06 20.49
N THR A 173 2.12 0.57 20.95
CA THR A 173 2.11 1.95 21.48
C THR A 173 1.84 2.98 20.38
N ARG A 174 2.49 2.85 19.22
CA ARG A 174 2.26 3.73 18.07
C ARG A 174 0.82 3.62 17.54
N THR A 175 0.22 2.42 17.57
CA THR A 175 -1.19 2.22 17.22
C THR A 175 -2.12 3.10 18.06
N TYR A 176 -1.89 3.23 19.36
CA TYR A 176 -2.65 4.17 20.19
C TYR A 176 -2.38 5.62 19.80
N GLY A 177 -1.14 5.96 19.44
CA GLY A 177 -0.78 7.27 18.89
C GLY A 177 -1.64 7.65 17.68
N TYR A 178 -1.75 6.78 16.68
CA TYR A 178 -2.57 7.03 15.49
C TYR A 178 -4.05 7.18 15.80
N LYS A 179 -4.57 6.39 16.74
CA LYS A 179 -5.96 6.49 17.21
C LYS A 179 -6.21 7.82 17.94
N ILE A 180 -5.25 8.25 18.77
CA ILE A 180 -5.31 9.52 19.49
C ILE A 180 -5.29 10.70 18.51
N GLU A 181 -4.37 10.73 17.54
CA GLU A 181 -4.33 11.78 16.52
C GLU A 181 -5.67 11.90 15.78
N LYS A 182 -6.25 10.76 15.42
CA LYS A 182 -7.56 10.74 14.78
C LYS A 182 -8.67 11.31 15.66
N LEU A 183 -8.69 10.95 16.95
CA LEU A 183 -9.67 11.52 17.90
C LEU A 183 -9.48 13.03 18.06
N ILE A 184 -8.24 13.51 18.09
CA ILE A 184 -7.93 14.95 18.16
C ILE A 184 -8.46 15.67 16.91
N GLN A 185 -8.22 15.11 15.71
CA GLN A 185 -8.75 15.65 14.45
C GLN A 185 -10.29 15.61 14.38
N ALA A 186 -10.91 14.55 14.93
CA ALA A 186 -12.35 14.42 14.96
C ALA A 186 -13.01 15.40 15.95
N LYS A 187 -12.38 15.67 17.10
CA LYS A 187 -12.89 16.64 18.08
C LYS A 187 -12.70 18.10 17.67
N SER A 188 -11.73 18.39 16.82
CA SER A 188 -11.56 19.73 16.23
C SER A 188 -12.52 20.01 15.07
N SER A 189 -13.20 18.98 14.53
CA SER A 189 -14.22 19.10 13.49
C SER A 189 -15.64 18.96 14.08
N THR A 190 -16.58 19.81 13.67
CA THR A 190 -17.93 19.92 14.26
C THR A 190 -18.89 18.76 13.95
N ASN A 191 -18.45 17.72 13.22
CA ASN A 191 -19.29 16.62 12.77
C ASN A 191 -18.89 15.30 13.45
N PHE A 192 -19.29 15.12 14.70
CA PHE A 192 -19.15 13.82 15.38
C PHE A 192 -20.50 13.07 15.34
N SER A 193 -20.64 12.16 14.38
CA SER A 193 -21.66 11.10 14.43
C SER A 193 -20.97 9.78 14.81
N ASN A 194 -21.59 9.02 15.71
CA ASN A 194 -21.10 7.75 16.23
C ASN A 194 -20.64 6.80 15.10
N LEU A 195 -19.34 6.52 15.00
CA LEU A 195 -18.77 5.69 13.93
C LEU A 195 -17.73 4.72 14.47
N SER A 196 -18.11 3.46 14.69
CA SER A 196 -17.16 2.38 14.95
C SER A 196 -16.37 1.98 13.70
N PHE A 197 -16.81 2.36 12.48
CA PHE A 197 -16.18 2.00 11.22
C PHE A 197 -16.07 3.21 10.28
N HIS A 198 -14.88 3.84 10.24
CA HIS A 198 -14.61 5.05 9.44
C HIS A 198 -13.15 5.08 8.95
N PRO A 199 -12.84 5.82 7.87
CA PRO A 199 -11.48 5.85 7.34
C PRO A 199 -10.53 6.59 8.30
N GLY A 200 -9.25 6.18 8.36
CA GLY A 200 -8.20 6.82 9.15
C GLY A 200 -7.79 6.15 10.49
N GLY A 201 -6.57 6.43 10.95
CA GLY A 201 -6.11 6.24 12.34
C GLY A 201 -5.86 4.81 12.83
N ARG A 202 -5.90 3.79 11.97
CA ARG A 202 -5.52 2.41 12.33
C ARG A 202 -4.00 2.19 12.30
N HIS A 203 -3.29 2.94 11.47
CA HIS A 203 -1.83 2.93 11.30
C HIS A 203 -1.37 4.21 10.58
N ASP A 204 -0.05 4.42 10.47
CA ASP A 204 0.60 5.58 9.82
C ASP A 204 0.24 5.81 8.33
N ASN A 205 -0.26 4.78 7.65
CA ASN A 205 -0.70 4.84 6.26
C ASN A 205 -2.23 4.74 6.07
N ASP A 206 -3.01 5.00 7.11
CA ASP A 206 -4.47 5.00 7.05
C ASP A 206 -5.00 6.43 7.12
N PHE A 207 -5.30 7.01 5.96
CA PHE A 207 -5.82 8.37 5.82
C PHE A 207 -7.30 8.37 5.43
N ALA A 208 -8.00 9.46 5.78
CA ALA A 208 -9.37 9.70 5.35
C ALA A 208 -9.44 9.88 3.82
N ASP A 209 -8.59 10.75 3.28
CA ASP A 209 -8.42 10.92 1.84
C ASP A 209 -7.47 9.85 1.28
N PHE A 210 -8.00 8.99 0.41
CA PHE A 210 -7.24 7.90 -0.19
C PHE A 210 -6.10 8.35 -1.10
N ARG A 211 -6.12 9.60 -1.55
CA ARG A 211 -5.03 10.19 -2.35
C ARG A 211 -3.75 10.35 -1.55
N GLN A 212 -3.85 10.39 -0.22
CA GLN A 212 -2.70 10.47 0.70
C GLN A 212 -2.14 9.09 1.08
N ILE A 213 -2.89 8.02 0.81
CA ILE A 213 -2.47 6.65 1.13
C ILE A 213 -1.34 6.22 0.20
N ARG A 214 -0.22 5.79 0.79
CA ARG A 214 0.90 5.21 0.04
C ARG A 214 0.48 3.88 -0.57
N ILE A 215 0.81 3.66 -1.83
CA ILE A 215 0.51 2.40 -2.53
C ILE A 215 1.18 1.21 -1.83
N TYR A 216 2.45 1.35 -1.49
CA TYR A 216 3.21 0.37 -0.73
C TYR A 216 2.89 0.48 0.76
N PRO A 217 2.78 -0.66 1.49
CA PRO A 217 2.46 -0.62 2.90
C PRO A 217 3.66 -0.16 3.73
N THR A 218 3.37 0.44 4.88
CA THR A 218 4.36 0.73 5.92
C THR A 218 4.53 -0.46 6.85
N THR A 219 5.54 -0.41 7.74
CA THR A 219 5.71 -1.42 8.79
C THR A 219 4.48 -1.51 9.68
N ASP A 220 3.93 -0.38 10.11
CA ASP A 220 2.80 -0.36 11.02
C ASP A 220 1.49 -0.79 10.36
N GLU A 221 1.30 -0.50 9.07
CA GLU A 221 0.21 -1.09 8.30
C GLU A 221 0.34 -2.62 8.18
N PHE A 222 1.57 -3.11 7.97
CA PHE A 222 1.81 -4.54 7.82
C PHE A 222 1.64 -5.33 9.13
N LEU A 223 1.97 -4.71 10.27
CA LEU A 223 1.82 -5.30 11.60
C LEU A 223 0.40 -5.12 12.17
N SER A 224 -0.38 -4.18 11.64
CA SER A 224 -1.75 -3.94 12.08
C SER A 224 -2.63 -5.18 11.85
N ASN A 225 -3.35 -5.58 12.90
CA ASN A 225 -4.35 -6.64 12.85
C ASN A 225 -5.78 -6.09 12.74
N GLU A 226 -5.94 -4.77 12.60
CA GLU A 226 -7.25 -4.15 12.48
C GLU A 226 -7.84 -4.37 11.09
N GLN A 227 -9.17 -4.46 11.02
CA GLN A 227 -9.85 -4.58 9.74
C GLN A 227 -9.62 -3.31 8.92
N PRO A 228 -9.06 -3.40 7.70
CA PRO A 228 -8.91 -2.24 6.85
C PRO A 228 -10.28 -1.70 6.44
N TYR A 229 -10.36 -0.39 6.24
CA TYR A 229 -11.60 0.25 5.80
C TYR A 229 -11.75 0.11 4.29
N TYR A 230 -12.86 -0.48 3.88
CA TYR A 230 -13.42 -0.48 2.54
C TYR A 230 -14.89 -0.89 2.68
N LEU A 231 -15.73 -0.40 1.78
CA LEU A 231 -17.18 -0.52 1.84
C LEU A 231 -17.66 -1.69 0.97
N ARG A 232 -18.78 -2.28 1.34
CA ARG A 232 -19.53 -3.18 0.46
C ARG A 232 -20.12 -2.39 -0.70
N ALA A 233 -20.36 -3.06 -1.83
CA ALA A 233 -20.89 -2.42 -3.02
C ALA A 233 -22.22 -1.68 -2.75
N GLN A 234 -23.11 -2.30 -1.98
CA GLN A 234 -24.40 -1.70 -1.60
C GLN A 234 -24.23 -0.42 -0.75
N GLU A 235 -23.27 -0.40 0.17
CA GLU A 235 -23.02 0.78 1.02
C GLU A 235 -22.49 1.98 0.22
N VAL A 236 -21.88 1.73 -0.95
CA VAL A 236 -21.48 2.78 -1.89
C VAL A 236 -22.68 3.26 -2.70
N GLU A 237 -23.51 2.33 -3.19
CA GLU A 237 -24.71 2.62 -3.98
C GLU A 237 -25.74 3.45 -3.20
N GLU A 238 -25.88 3.20 -1.90
CA GLU A 238 -26.79 3.92 -1.00
C GLU A 238 -26.33 5.34 -0.64
N ARG A 239 -25.11 5.75 -1.02
CA ARG A 239 -24.61 7.11 -0.75
C ARG A 239 -25.39 8.16 -1.54
N PRO A 240 -25.55 9.39 -0.99
CA PRO A 240 -26.05 10.54 -1.73
C PRO A 240 -25.25 10.78 -3.02
N ASP A 241 -25.92 11.26 -4.07
CA ASP A 241 -25.32 11.42 -5.41
C ASP A 241 -24.08 12.35 -5.41
N ASP A 242 -24.08 13.38 -4.57
CA ASP A 242 -22.98 14.34 -4.42
C ASP A 242 -21.73 13.75 -3.75
N GLU A 243 -21.88 12.71 -2.92
CA GLU A 243 -20.77 11.99 -2.28
C GLU A 243 -20.40 10.69 -2.99
N ARG A 244 -21.30 10.14 -3.82
CA ARG A 244 -21.18 8.78 -4.40
C ARG A 244 -19.96 8.65 -5.30
N THR A 245 -19.65 9.63 -6.15
CA THR A 245 -18.49 9.56 -7.05
C THR A 245 -17.19 9.42 -6.27
N MET A 246 -16.99 10.27 -5.27
CA MET A 246 -15.79 10.26 -4.45
C MET A 246 -15.68 9.00 -3.59
N THR A 247 -16.80 8.55 -3.02
CA THR A 247 -16.86 7.30 -2.24
C THR A 247 -16.56 6.07 -3.11
N HIS A 248 -17.07 6.05 -4.35
CA HIS A 248 -16.83 4.97 -5.28
C HIS A 248 -15.36 4.88 -5.70
N LEU A 249 -14.74 6.01 -6.05
CA LEU A 249 -13.32 6.06 -6.40
C LEU A 249 -12.43 5.64 -5.22
N ASP A 250 -12.74 6.11 -4.01
CA ASP A 250 -12.07 5.69 -2.79
C ASP A 250 -12.18 4.17 -2.61
N ASN A 251 -13.39 3.62 -2.68
CA ASN A 251 -13.61 2.20 -2.48
C ASN A 251 -12.91 1.34 -3.54
N GLN A 252 -12.93 1.75 -4.81
CA GLN A 252 -12.20 1.07 -5.89
C GLN A 252 -10.69 1.07 -5.65
N PHE A 253 -10.12 2.19 -5.18
CA PHE A 253 -8.71 2.26 -4.82
C PHE A 253 -8.38 1.33 -3.65
N ARG A 254 -9.16 1.39 -2.55
CA ARG A 254 -8.90 0.60 -1.34
C ARG A 254 -9.06 -0.90 -1.58
N LEU A 255 -10.10 -1.32 -2.30
CA LEU A 255 -10.30 -2.74 -2.65
C LEU A 255 -9.18 -3.26 -3.56
N HIS A 256 -8.80 -2.50 -4.60
CA HIS A 256 -7.75 -2.92 -5.52
C HIS A 256 -6.37 -2.95 -4.83
N ARG A 257 -6.11 -2.02 -3.91
CA ARG A 257 -4.91 -2.01 -3.08
C ARG A 257 -4.90 -3.18 -2.09
N GLU A 258 -6.02 -3.50 -1.46
CA GLU A 258 -6.12 -4.65 -0.55
C GLU A 258 -5.93 -6.00 -1.27
N ASP A 259 -6.35 -6.11 -2.54
CA ASP A 259 -6.02 -7.27 -3.39
C ASP A 259 -4.50 -7.43 -3.57
N MET A 260 -3.80 -6.32 -3.88
CA MET A 260 -2.33 -6.29 -3.98
C MET A 260 -1.65 -6.63 -2.64
N LEU A 261 -2.13 -6.04 -1.54
CA LEU A 261 -1.58 -6.27 -0.20
C LEU A 261 -1.81 -7.71 0.27
N GLY A 262 -2.95 -8.31 -0.06
CA GLY A 262 -3.23 -9.71 0.23
C GLY A 262 -2.17 -10.64 -0.39
N GLU A 263 -1.79 -10.40 -1.64
CA GLU A 263 -0.70 -11.15 -2.28
C GLU A 263 0.66 -10.89 -1.63
N LEU A 264 0.95 -9.63 -1.32
CA LEU A 264 2.22 -9.23 -0.73
C LEU A 264 2.41 -9.81 0.68
N ARG A 265 1.37 -9.79 1.51
CA ARG A 265 1.34 -10.43 2.84
C ARG A 265 1.58 -11.94 2.70
N ASN A 266 0.89 -12.60 1.76
CA ASN A 266 1.09 -14.03 1.49
C ASN A 266 2.54 -14.31 1.04
N GLY A 267 3.06 -13.52 0.09
CA GLY A 267 4.41 -13.67 -0.43
C GLY A 267 5.50 -13.49 0.63
N LEU A 268 5.34 -12.49 1.51
CA LEU A 268 6.26 -12.26 2.64
C LEU A 268 6.15 -13.34 3.72
N GLN A 269 4.96 -13.87 4.00
CA GLN A 269 4.80 -15.00 4.94
C GLN A 269 5.47 -16.28 4.41
N VAL A 270 5.36 -16.55 3.10
CA VAL A 270 6.04 -17.67 2.44
C VAL A 270 7.56 -17.48 2.46
N ALA A 271 8.03 -16.27 2.15
CA ALA A 271 9.44 -15.88 2.22
C ALA A 271 10.04 -16.04 3.63
N ARG A 272 9.28 -15.68 4.68
CA ARG A 272 9.66 -15.87 6.09
C ARG A 272 9.51 -17.31 6.59
N GLY A 273 9.10 -18.26 5.74
CA GLY A 273 8.91 -19.67 6.11
C GLY A 273 7.70 -19.94 7.01
N LYS A 274 6.83 -18.94 7.25
CA LYS A 274 5.63 -19.07 8.09
C LYS A 274 4.47 -19.79 7.39
N LYS A 275 4.51 -19.88 6.06
CA LYS A 275 3.47 -20.53 5.23
C LYS A 275 4.10 -21.40 4.14
N LYS A 276 3.53 -22.58 3.88
CA LYS A 276 3.95 -23.44 2.76
C LYS A 276 3.51 -22.80 1.43
N GLY A 277 4.45 -22.61 0.51
CA GLY A 277 4.20 -22.00 -0.80
C GLY A 277 5.42 -22.09 -1.71
N ARG A 278 5.23 -21.76 -2.99
CA ARG A 278 6.31 -21.74 -4.00
C ARG A 278 7.22 -20.53 -3.73
N ASN A 279 8.26 -20.73 -2.93
CA ASN A 279 9.22 -19.68 -2.58
C ASN A 279 10.01 -19.27 -3.84
N LEU A 280 10.18 -17.96 -4.09
CA LEU A 280 11.11 -17.47 -5.13
C LEU A 280 12.58 -17.74 -4.77
N GLY A 281 12.87 -18.31 -3.61
CA GLY A 281 14.14 -18.95 -3.27
C GLY A 281 15.33 -18.01 -3.11
N ILE A 282 15.20 -16.72 -3.45
CA ILE A 282 16.29 -15.74 -3.39
C ILE A 282 15.99 -14.71 -2.31
N SER A 283 16.70 -14.84 -1.19
CA SER A 283 16.82 -13.84 -0.14
C SER A 283 18.28 -13.41 -0.11
N LEU A 284 18.54 -12.15 -0.44
CA LEU A 284 19.87 -11.57 -0.40
C LEU A 284 20.18 -11.18 1.05
N GLY A 285 21.37 -11.53 1.54
CA GLY A 285 21.80 -11.21 2.90
C GLY A 285 23.26 -10.77 2.94
N GLN A 286 23.73 -10.37 4.12
CA GLN A 286 25.05 -9.72 4.30
C GLN A 286 25.15 -8.49 3.40
N LEU A 287 24.15 -7.62 3.50
CA LEU A 287 24.01 -6.44 2.67
C LEU A 287 24.88 -5.30 3.20
N SER A 288 25.62 -4.63 2.32
CA SER A 288 26.34 -3.39 2.64
C SER A 288 26.31 -2.41 1.47
N ILE A 289 26.44 -1.12 1.77
CA ILE A 289 26.39 -0.06 0.77
C ILE A 289 27.62 -0.17 -0.14
N ALA A 290 27.39 -0.26 -1.45
CA ALA A 290 28.44 -0.19 -2.47
C ALA A 290 28.56 1.21 -3.08
N GLY A 291 27.45 1.94 -3.16
CA GLY A 291 27.40 3.27 -3.76
C GLY A 291 26.00 3.62 -4.24
N LEU A 292 25.90 4.68 -5.04
CA LEU A 292 24.68 5.07 -5.71
C LEU A 292 24.91 5.01 -7.22
N ASN A 293 24.04 4.28 -7.92
CA ASN A 293 24.06 4.20 -9.37
C ASN A 293 23.07 5.20 -9.96
N MET A 294 23.55 6.03 -10.87
CA MET A 294 22.75 7.10 -11.51
C MET A 294 22.38 6.73 -12.95
N ASP A 295 22.83 5.58 -13.43
CA ASP A 295 22.55 5.11 -14.78
C ASP A 295 21.09 4.66 -14.91
N GLY A 296 20.41 5.14 -15.95
CA GLY A 296 19.04 4.69 -16.29
C GLY A 296 17.91 5.60 -15.81
N GLY A 297 18.20 6.80 -15.30
CA GLY A 297 17.21 7.84 -14.98
C GLY A 297 16.98 7.99 -13.48
N GLU A 298 16.32 7.04 -12.83
CA GLU A 298 16.11 7.11 -11.36
C GLU A 298 17.31 6.52 -10.60
N PRO A 299 17.76 7.15 -9.49
CA PRO A 299 18.89 6.65 -8.72
C PRO A 299 18.59 5.27 -8.12
N SER A 300 19.52 4.34 -8.28
CA SER A 300 19.45 3.01 -7.71
C SER A 300 20.54 2.83 -6.66
N LEU A 301 20.17 2.38 -5.46
CA LEU A 301 21.11 2.07 -4.39
C LEU A 301 21.88 0.79 -4.75
N ALA A 302 23.20 0.90 -4.90
CA ALA A 302 24.06 -0.23 -5.18
C ALA A 302 24.46 -0.92 -3.87
N ILE A 303 24.17 -2.21 -3.76
CA ILE A 303 24.37 -2.99 -2.52
C ILE A 303 25.21 -4.23 -2.81
N TYR A 304 26.28 -4.40 -2.04
CA TYR A 304 27.03 -5.65 -2.00
C TYR A 304 26.18 -6.74 -1.35
N CYS A 305 26.15 -7.91 -1.98
CA CYS A 305 25.41 -9.07 -1.50
C CYS A 305 26.39 -10.21 -1.18
N GLY A 306 26.62 -10.48 0.11
CA GLY A 306 27.49 -11.58 0.55
C GLY A 306 26.82 -12.96 0.52
N SER A 307 25.48 -13.03 0.49
CA SER A 307 24.73 -14.30 0.46
C SER A 307 23.43 -14.20 -0.36
N GLY A 308 22.88 -15.34 -0.77
CA GLY A 308 21.66 -15.45 -1.58
C GLY A 308 21.90 -15.53 -3.09
N LEU A 309 23.16 -15.46 -3.54
CA LEU A 309 23.57 -15.57 -4.94
C LEU A 309 24.65 -16.65 -5.14
N GLU A 310 24.60 -17.73 -4.35
CA GLU A 310 25.60 -18.80 -4.32
C GLU A 310 25.77 -19.46 -5.69
N ARG A 311 24.69 -19.55 -6.47
CA ARG A 311 24.73 -20.09 -7.84
C ARG A 311 25.62 -19.24 -8.75
N LEU A 312 25.68 -17.93 -8.53
CA LEU A 312 26.51 -17.01 -9.30
C LEU A 312 27.95 -16.94 -8.76
N THR A 313 28.12 -16.91 -7.43
CA THR A 313 29.45 -16.82 -6.80
C THR A 313 30.28 -18.09 -6.96
N ARG A 314 29.67 -19.26 -7.15
CA ARG A 314 30.35 -20.53 -7.47
C ARG A 314 30.90 -20.61 -8.89
N LEU A 315 30.49 -19.73 -9.81
CA LEU A 315 30.96 -19.73 -11.20
C LEU A 315 32.26 -18.92 -11.33
N ALA A 316 33.15 -19.37 -12.21
CA ALA A 316 34.31 -18.59 -12.61
C ALA A 316 33.88 -17.28 -13.29
N VAL A 317 34.70 -16.22 -13.19
CA VAL A 317 34.35 -14.87 -13.68
C VAL A 317 33.93 -14.87 -15.17
N ALA A 318 34.61 -15.65 -16.00
CA ALA A 318 34.29 -15.80 -17.43
C ALA A 318 32.91 -16.44 -17.66
N ASP A 319 32.51 -17.40 -16.82
CA ASP A 319 31.25 -18.13 -16.94
C ASP A 319 30.06 -17.37 -16.34
N LYS A 320 30.30 -16.47 -15.37
CA LYS A 320 29.24 -15.61 -14.78
C LYS A 320 28.51 -14.80 -15.85
N LYS A 321 29.25 -14.15 -16.76
CA LYS A 321 28.66 -13.31 -17.82
C LYS A 321 27.82 -14.13 -18.79
N LYS A 322 28.30 -15.31 -19.18
CA LYS A 322 27.57 -16.25 -20.04
C LYS A 322 26.30 -16.75 -19.36
N PHE A 323 26.39 -17.19 -18.10
CA PHE A 323 25.24 -17.63 -17.32
C PHE A 323 24.15 -16.56 -17.21
N LEU A 324 24.52 -15.30 -16.95
CA LEU A 324 23.57 -14.19 -16.87
C LEU A 324 22.93 -13.86 -18.23
N MET A 325 23.63 -14.05 -19.34
CA MET A 325 23.03 -13.87 -20.67
C MET A 325 22.01 -14.96 -20.99
N ASP A 326 22.31 -16.22 -20.64
CA ASP A 326 21.44 -17.37 -20.88
C ASP A 326 20.24 -17.39 -19.91
N SER A 327 20.45 -16.98 -18.66
CA SER A 327 19.44 -17.02 -17.59
C SER A 327 18.76 -15.68 -17.36
N LYS A 328 18.03 -15.17 -18.36
CA LYS A 328 17.32 -13.87 -18.28
C LYS A 328 16.29 -13.75 -17.14
N ASN A 329 15.82 -14.88 -16.63
CA ASN A 329 14.87 -14.94 -15.52
C ASN A 329 15.55 -14.91 -14.13
N TYR A 330 16.86 -15.09 -14.05
CA TYR A 330 17.61 -14.97 -12.81
C TYR A 330 17.76 -13.50 -12.42
N LEU A 331 17.23 -13.12 -11.25
CA LEU A 331 17.11 -11.72 -10.80
C LEU A 331 16.58 -10.80 -11.91
N LYS A 332 15.41 -11.11 -12.46
CA LYS A 332 14.82 -10.37 -13.58
C LYS A 332 14.75 -8.86 -13.26
N HIS A 333 15.02 -8.01 -14.25
CA HIS A 333 14.82 -6.56 -14.12
C HIS A 333 13.36 -6.25 -13.69
N GLN A 334 13.18 -5.28 -12.79
CA GLN A 334 11.91 -4.96 -12.10
C GLN A 334 11.36 -6.10 -11.23
N SER A 335 12.21 -7.01 -10.75
CA SER A 335 11.78 -7.93 -9.68
C SER A 335 11.55 -7.14 -8.41
N PHE A 336 10.40 -7.35 -7.79
CA PHE A 336 9.99 -6.62 -6.60
C PHE A 336 10.39 -7.37 -5.32
N GLY A 337 10.81 -6.64 -4.29
CA GLY A 337 11.17 -7.21 -3.00
C GLY A 337 11.08 -6.23 -1.84
N ALA A 338 11.24 -6.78 -0.63
CA ALA A 338 11.22 -6.02 0.62
C ALA A 338 12.58 -6.10 1.31
N LEU A 339 13.08 -4.97 1.81
CA LEU A 339 14.21 -4.89 2.72
C LEU A 339 13.70 -5.11 4.14
N LEU A 340 14.11 -6.21 4.74
CA LEU A 340 13.64 -6.70 6.03
C LEU A 340 14.78 -6.67 7.06
N GLY A 341 14.47 -6.11 8.23
CA GLY A 341 15.18 -6.39 9.48
C GLY A 341 14.56 -7.58 10.20
N ASP A 342 15.05 -7.85 11.41
CA ASP A 342 14.57 -8.95 12.26
C ASP A 342 13.03 -9.05 12.26
N ASN A 343 12.34 -7.93 12.57
CA ASN A 343 10.88 -7.83 12.50
C ASN A 343 10.36 -6.71 11.57
N ASP A 344 11.16 -5.68 11.30
CA ASP A 344 10.72 -4.47 10.59
C ASP A 344 10.88 -4.53 9.08
N ILE A 345 10.08 -3.72 8.38
CA ILE A 345 10.20 -3.46 6.95
C ILE A 345 10.84 -2.09 6.76
N TYR A 346 12.05 -2.03 6.23
CA TYR A 346 12.75 -0.77 6.02
C TYR A 346 12.42 -0.11 4.68
N GLY A 347 11.88 -0.87 3.73
CA GLY A 347 11.40 -0.33 2.47
C GLY A 347 11.12 -1.43 1.43
N PHE A 348 10.38 -1.07 0.40
CA PHE A 348 10.17 -1.89 -0.79
C PHE A 348 10.99 -1.33 -1.95
N ALA A 349 11.54 -2.21 -2.78
CA ALA A 349 12.35 -1.80 -3.91
C ALA A 349 12.21 -2.75 -5.11
N HIS A 350 12.51 -2.22 -6.29
CA HIS A 350 12.63 -2.96 -7.53
C HIS A 350 14.10 -3.25 -7.83
N ILE A 351 14.41 -4.43 -8.34
CA ILE A 351 15.76 -4.76 -8.80
C ILE A 351 15.98 -4.15 -10.18
N ASN A 352 16.96 -3.25 -10.29
CA ASN A 352 17.50 -2.82 -11.57
C ASN A 352 18.64 -3.77 -11.98
N ARG A 353 18.32 -4.77 -12.80
CA ARG A 353 19.30 -5.80 -13.19
C ARG A 353 20.38 -5.24 -14.11
N ASP A 354 21.60 -5.21 -13.61
CA ASP A 354 22.81 -4.91 -14.39
C ASP A 354 23.82 -6.07 -14.32
N ASN A 355 24.21 -6.58 -15.49
CA ASN A 355 25.13 -7.72 -15.57
C ASN A 355 26.54 -7.38 -15.09
N ASP A 356 27.03 -6.16 -15.33
CA ASP A 356 28.40 -5.78 -15.01
C ASP A 356 28.56 -5.54 -13.49
N PHE A 357 27.49 -5.16 -12.79
CA PHE A 357 27.46 -5.13 -11.32
C PHE A 357 27.31 -6.53 -10.70
N LEU A 358 26.49 -7.41 -11.29
CA LEU A 358 26.26 -8.76 -10.77
C LEU A 358 27.50 -9.67 -10.86
N VAL A 359 28.39 -9.45 -11.83
CA VAL A 359 29.61 -10.27 -12.02
C VAL A 359 30.70 -9.97 -10.99
N ARG A 360 30.63 -8.81 -10.32
CA ARG A 360 31.60 -8.39 -9.28
C ARG A 360 31.70 -9.41 -8.14
N ASP A 361 32.77 -9.30 -7.36
CA ASP A 361 33.00 -10.17 -6.20
C ASP A 361 33.34 -9.31 -4.97
N PRO A 362 32.43 -9.21 -3.97
CA PRO A 362 31.08 -9.80 -3.94
C PRO A 362 30.12 -9.17 -4.98
N PRO A 363 29.07 -9.89 -5.42
CA PRO A 363 28.09 -9.37 -6.37
C PRO A 363 27.40 -8.09 -5.88
N VAL A 364 27.15 -7.16 -6.80
CA VAL A 364 26.41 -5.92 -6.51
C VAL A 364 25.03 -5.99 -7.15
N VAL A 365 23.99 -5.71 -6.35
CA VAL A 365 22.60 -5.60 -6.80
C VAL A 365 22.15 -4.16 -6.68
N LEU A 366 21.48 -3.64 -7.70
CA LEU A 366 20.93 -2.29 -7.72
C LEU A 366 19.46 -2.33 -7.27
N LEU A 367 19.14 -1.63 -6.20
CA LEU A 367 17.79 -1.49 -5.67
C LEU A 367 17.26 -0.09 -5.94
N GLN A 368 16.15 -0.01 -6.68
CA GLN A 368 15.43 1.23 -6.95
C GLN A 368 14.24 1.35 -6.01
N PHE A 369 14.26 2.37 -5.15
CA PHE A 369 13.18 2.65 -4.21
C PHE A 369 12.13 3.56 -4.85
N PRO A 370 10.84 3.39 -4.53
CA PRO A 370 9.76 4.15 -5.16
C PRO A 370 9.64 5.60 -4.64
N ASP A 371 10.23 5.90 -3.49
CA ASP A 371 10.17 7.20 -2.84
C ASP A 371 11.43 7.46 -1.99
N ASP A 372 11.71 8.74 -1.75
CA ASP A 372 12.87 9.24 -1.01
C ASP A 372 12.83 8.86 0.48
N THR A 373 11.64 8.71 1.06
CA THR A 373 11.48 8.30 2.46
C THR A 373 11.91 6.84 2.65
N SER A 374 11.49 5.95 1.76
CA SER A 374 11.90 4.54 1.72
C SER A 374 13.40 4.41 1.46
N PHE A 375 13.96 5.25 0.58
CA PHE A 375 15.40 5.33 0.35
C PHE A 375 16.17 5.74 1.62
N LYS A 376 15.78 6.84 2.29
CA LYS A 376 16.37 7.30 3.56
C LYS A 376 16.36 6.18 4.61
N LYS A 377 15.20 5.56 4.83
CA LYS A 377 15.04 4.47 5.80
C LYS A 377 15.94 3.28 5.49
N ALA A 378 16.04 2.87 4.22
CA ALA A 378 16.89 1.77 3.80
C ALA A 378 18.38 2.06 3.99
N VAL A 379 18.84 3.26 3.64
CA VAL A 379 20.25 3.67 3.77
C VAL A 379 20.67 3.76 5.25
N VAL A 380 19.83 4.35 6.10
CA VAL A 380 20.07 4.40 7.56
C VAL A 380 20.05 2.99 8.16
N ALA A 381 19.13 2.12 7.73
CA ALA A 381 19.08 0.75 8.18
C ALA A 381 20.38 0.00 7.83
N LEU A 382 20.93 0.17 6.63
CA LEU A 382 22.18 -0.47 6.20
C LEU A 382 23.41 -0.05 7.04
N LYS A 383 23.35 1.12 7.70
CA LYS A 383 24.40 1.60 8.61
C LYS A 383 24.21 1.16 10.06
N THR A 384 22.97 1.02 10.50
CA THR A 384 22.62 0.87 11.93
C THR A 384 22.20 -0.53 12.31
N SER A 385 21.58 -1.27 11.38
CA SER A 385 20.93 -2.54 11.65
C SER A 385 21.83 -3.72 11.29
N ARG A 386 21.77 -4.76 12.11
CA ARG A 386 22.46 -6.02 11.87
C ARG A 386 21.48 -6.99 11.20
N ASN A 387 21.97 -7.89 10.34
CA ASN A 387 21.18 -8.95 9.69
C ASN A 387 20.08 -8.50 8.72
N LEU A 388 20.31 -7.43 7.97
CA LEU A 388 19.40 -7.04 6.90
C LEU A 388 19.35 -8.07 5.78
N ARG A 389 18.14 -8.32 5.28
CA ARG A 389 17.88 -9.19 4.13
C ARG A 389 16.94 -8.52 3.15
N PHE A 390 17.24 -8.66 1.86
CA PHE A 390 16.33 -8.25 0.79
C PHE A 390 15.69 -9.49 0.20
N THR A 391 14.38 -9.63 0.36
CA THR A 391 13.65 -10.83 -0.10
C THR A 391 12.74 -10.51 -1.25
N LEU A 392 12.89 -11.27 -2.34
CA LEU A 392 12.02 -11.16 -3.51
C LEU A 392 10.63 -11.70 -3.22
N VAL A 393 9.61 -10.97 -3.69
CA VAL A 393 8.20 -11.30 -3.52
C VAL A 393 7.59 -11.52 -4.90
N ASN A 394 6.81 -12.60 -5.07
CA ASN A 394 6.20 -12.96 -6.36
C ASN A 394 4.89 -12.19 -6.63
N THR A 395 4.76 -10.98 -6.10
CA THR A 395 3.58 -10.13 -6.32
C THR A 395 3.85 -9.30 -7.58
N PRO A 396 2.99 -9.38 -8.62
CA PRO A 396 3.14 -8.62 -9.86
C PRO A 396 2.71 -7.16 -9.65
N VAL A 397 3.39 -6.44 -8.74
CA VAL A 397 3.11 -5.05 -8.38
C VAL A 397 3.01 -4.13 -9.61
N PHE A 398 3.80 -4.40 -10.65
CA PHE A 398 3.77 -3.66 -11.91
C PHE A 398 2.38 -3.62 -12.58
N ALA A 399 1.49 -4.57 -12.27
CA ALA A 399 0.12 -4.59 -12.78
C ALA A 399 -0.85 -3.72 -11.94
N TYR A 400 -0.52 -3.49 -10.67
CA TYR A 400 -1.36 -2.75 -9.70
C TYR A 400 -0.97 -1.28 -9.60
N GLU A 401 0.32 -0.99 -9.42
CA GLU A 401 0.82 0.34 -9.10
C GLU A 401 0.38 1.42 -10.12
N PRO A 402 0.47 1.19 -11.45
CA PRO A 402 0.02 2.19 -12.42
C PRO A 402 -1.48 2.51 -12.29
N ILE A 403 -2.32 1.51 -12.01
CA ILE A 403 -3.77 1.65 -11.86
C ILE A 403 -4.07 2.46 -10.59
N LEU A 404 -3.46 2.09 -9.47
CA LEU A 404 -3.60 2.79 -8.19
C LEU A 404 -3.16 4.25 -8.28
N LYS A 405 -2.01 4.53 -8.92
CA LYS A 405 -1.54 5.90 -9.19
C LYS A 405 -2.52 6.68 -10.07
N SER A 406 -3.11 6.04 -11.07
CA SER A 406 -4.12 6.68 -11.92
C SER A 406 -5.37 7.04 -11.13
N LEU A 407 -5.90 6.12 -10.31
CA LEU A 407 -7.09 6.36 -9.48
C LEU A 407 -6.90 7.53 -8.51
N GLN A 408 -5.74 7.61 -7.83
CA GLN A 408 -5.41 8.73 -6.93
C GLN A 408 -5.40 10.09 -7.64
N LYS A 409 -5.13 10.11 -8.95
CA LYS A 409 -5.07 11.32 -9.78
C LYS A 409 -6.39 11.68 -10.45
N ILE A 410 -7.47 10.94 -10.21
CA ILE A 410 -8.80 11.31 -10.72
C ILE A 410 -9.37 12.39 -9.80
N MET A 411 -9.62 13.56 -10.39
CA MET A 411 -10.30 14.69 -9.73
C MET A 411 -11.77 14.74 -10.12
N GLU A 412 -12.05 14.52 -11.40
CA GLU A 412 -13.40 14.48 -11.97
C GLU A 412 -13.53 13.19 -12.78
N LEU A 413 -14.64 12.48 -12.60
CA LEU A 413 -14.93 11.25 -13.32
C LEU A 413 -15.84 11.58 -14.53
N PRO A 414 -15.37 11.41 -15.78
CA PRO A 414 -16.24 11.59 -16.94
C PRO A 414 -17.37 10.56 -16.91
N LEU A 415 -18.56 10.97 -17.38
CA LEU A 415 -19.76 10.14 -17.44
C LEU A 415 -20.25 9.63 -16.07
N GLU A 416 -19.90 10.31 -14.97
CA GLU A 416 -20.21 9.84 -13.60
C GLU A 416 -21.68 9.48 -13.39
N ARG A 417 -22.61 10.28 -13.91
CA ARG A 417 -24.06 10.05 -13.79
C ARG A 417 -24.46 8.72 -14.42
N ASN A 418 -23.98 8.43 -15.64
CA ASN A 418 -24.27 7.17 -16.33
C ASN A 418 -23.56 5.98 -15.68
N LEU A 419 -22.36 6.19 -15.13
CA LEU A 419 -21.58 5.11 -14.52
C LEU A 419 -22.07 4.71 -13.14
N LEU A 420 -22.63 5.65 -12.37
CA LEU A 420 -23.04 5.45 -10.98
C LEU A 420 -24.56 5.40 -10.79
N SER A 421 -25.33 5.95 -11.73
CA SER A 421 -26.79 5.94 -11.75
C SER A 421 -27.33 5.43 -13.11
N PRO A 422 -27.00 4.19 -13.52
CA PRO A 422 -27.28 3.68 -14.87
C PRO A 422 -28.76 3.63 -15.27
N ALA A 423 -29.67 3.52 -14.29
CA ALA A 423 -31.11 3.54 -14.55
C ALA A 423 -31.65 4.93 -14.93
N THR A 424 -30.88 6.00 -14.72
CA THR A 424 -31.29 7.37 -15.03
C THR A 424 -30.91 7.75 -16.46
N HIS A 425 -31.87 8.29 -17.21
CA HIS A 425 -31.58 8.82 -18.54
C HIS A 425 -30.86 10.17 -18.43
N ASP A 426 -29.71 10.27 -19.09
CA ASP A 426 -29.00 11.53 -19.20
C ASP A 426 -29.55 12.35 -20.36
N GLU A 427 -30.43 13.29 -20.04
CA GLU A 427 -31.02 14.22 -21.02
C GLU A 427 -30.02 15.26 -21.54
N THR A 428 -28.84 15.37 -20.93
CA THR A 428 -27.83 16.37 -21.32
C THR A 428 -26.89 15.90 -22.43
N PHE A 429 -26.88 14.59 -22.74
CA PHE A 429 -26.07 14.07 -23.82
C PHE A 429 -26.67 14.40 -25.18
N GLU A 430 -25.94 15.18 -25.97
CA GLU A 430 -26.28 15.44 -27.37
C GLU A 430 -25.46 14.54 -28.31
N PRO A 431 -26.11 13.61 -29.03
CA PRO A 431 -25.43 12.79 -30.03
C PRO A 431 -24.87 13.66 -31.16
N MET A 432 -23.69 13.28 -31.67
CA MET A 432 -23.09 13.97 -32.80
C MET A 432 -24.05 13.96 -34.02
N PRO A 433 -24.35 15.11 -34.65
CA PRO A 433 -25.39 15.20 -35.69
C PRO A 433 -25.23 14.19 -36.84
N TYR A 434 -24.00 13.95 -37.29
CA TYR A 434 -23.72 12.98 -38.35
C TYR A 434 -23.94 11.53 -37.91
N LEU A 435 -23.48 11.16 -36.71
CA LEU A 435 -23.68 9.81 -36.16
C LEU A 435 -25.17 9.57 -35.87
N LYS A 436 -25.89 10.59 -35.40
CA LYS A 436 -27.34 10.56 -35.23
C LYS A 436 -28.06 10.34 -36.56
N SER A 437 -27.72 11.10 -37.60
CA SER A 437 -28.31 10.91 -38.93
C SER A 437 -28.07 9.50 -39.49
N ILE A 438 -26.90 8.92 -39.23
CA ILE A 438 -26.60 7.54 -39.60
C ILE A 438 -27.48 6.58 -38.79
N ALA A 439 -27.58 6.74 -37.48
CA ALA A 439 -28.45 5.95 -36.62
C ALA A 439 -29.93 6.03 -37.07
N ASP A 440 -30.43 7.22 -37.44
CA ASP A 440 -31.79 7.42 -37.95
C ASP A 440 -32.02 6.66 -39.27
N LYS A 441 -31.03 6.62 -40.17
CA LYS A 441 -31.08 5.82 -41.41
C LYS A 441 -31.10 4.32 -41.11
N PHE A 442 -30.27 3.87 -40.17
CA PHE A 442 -30.27 2.47 -39.73
C PHE A 442 -31.62 2.07 -39.14
N LEU A 443 -32.19 2.93 -38.28
CA LEU A 443 -33.50 2.72 -37.67
C LEU A 443 -34.61 2.62 -38.73
N ALA A 444 -34.60 3.50 -39.73
CA ALA A 444 -35.56 3.46 -40.83
C ALA A 444 -35.45 2.17 -41.68
N GLY A 445 -34.22 1.65 -41.87
CA GLY A 445 -34.00 0.43 -42.64
C GLY A 445 -34.39 -0.86 -41.90
N VAL A 446 -34.17 -0.93 -40.58
CA VAL A 446 -34.61 -2.07 -39.74
C VAL A 446 -36.12 -2.28 -39.82
N ASN A 447 -36.88 -1.18 -39.79
CA ASN A 447 -38.35 -1.21 -39.87
C ASN A 447 -38.89 -1.78 -41.19
N ASN A 448 -38.06 -1.89 -42.24
CA ASN A 448 -38.47 -2.36 -43.56
C ASN A 448 -37.99 -3.79 -43.90
N GLU A 449 -36.81 -4.26 -43.43
CA GLU A 449 -36.23 -5.54 -43.91
C GLU A 449 -35.51 -6.43 -42.86
N GLY A 450 -35.58 -6.17 -41.55
CA GLY A 450 -35.08 -7.12 -40.51
C GLY A 450 -33.56 -7.35 -40.46
N GLY A 451 -32.80 -6.58 -41.25
CA GLY A 451 -31.33 -6.54 -41.32
C GLY A 451 -30.90 -5.42 -42.26
N LEU A 452 -29.65 -4.97 -42.20
CA LEU A 452 -29.16 -3.89 -43.07
C LEU A 452 -27.87 -4.28 -43.80
N GLU A 453 -27.90 -4.18 -45.14
CA GLU A 453 -26.70 -4.26 -45.97
C GLU A 453 -25.90 -2.96 -45.85
N VAL A 454 -24.73 -3.01 -45.23
CA VAL A 454 -23.78 -1.91 -45.17
C VAL A 454 -22.60 -2.19 -46.08
N ARG A 455 -22.16 -1.18 -46.84
CA ARG A 455 -20.90 -1.27 -47.59
C ARG A 455 -19.74 -0.86 -46.69
N SER A 456 -18.82 -1.78 -46.41
CA SER A 456 -17.56 -1.49 -45.73
C SER A 456 -16.39 -1.91 -46.63
N ASN A 457 -15.53 -0.96 -47.01
CA ASN A 457 -14.39 -1.17 -47.92
C ASN A 457 -14.76 -1.89 -49.24
N GLY A 458 -15.91 -1.53 -49.83
CA GLY A 458 -16.41 -2.17 -51.07
C GLY A 458 -16.98 -3.58 -50.90
N LYS A 459 -16.91 -4.18 -49.71
CA LYS A 459 -17.55 -5.47 -49.39
C LYS A 459 -18.94 -5.24 -48.81
N LYS A 460 -19.89 -6.07 -49.24
CA LYS A 460 -21.22 -6.14 -48.62
C LYS A 460 -21.10 -6.82 -47.26
N VAL A 461 -21.51 -6.11 -46.21
CA VAL A 461 -21.65 -6.62 -44.85
C VAL A 461 -23.12 -6.63 -44.52
N GLU A 462 -23.63 -7.78 -44.10
CA GLU A 462 -25.01 -7.91 -43.62
C GLU A 462 -24.98 -7.89 -42.08
N LEU A 463 -25.59 -6.87 -41.49
CA LEU A 463 -25.77 -6.77 -40.05
C LEU A 463 -27.14 -7.31 -39.66
N ASP A 464 -27.17 -8.18 -38.65
CA ASP A 464 -28.45 -8.62 -38.08
C ASP A 464 -29.11 -7.53 -37.23
N GLU A 465 -30.41 -7.67 -36.94
CA GLU A 465 -31.18 -6.72 -36.15
C GLU A 465 -30.50 -6.34 -34.82
N SER A 466 -29.97 -7.32 -34.08
CA SER A 466 -29.31 -7.08 -32.79
C SER A 466 -28.00 -6.30 -32.93
N GLN A 467 -27.25 -6.54 -34.01
CA GLN A 467 -26.07 -5.75 -34.36
C GLN A 467 -26.45 -4.32 -34.75
N VAL A 468 -27.51 -4.13 -35.55
CA VAL A 468 -27.96 -2.78 -35.94
C VAL A 468 -28.44 -1.98 -34.73
N CYS A 469 -29.23 -2.57 -33.84
CA CYS A 469 -29.62 -1.92 -32.57
C CYS A 469 -28.40 -1.52 -31.73
N SER A 470 -27.37 -2.36 -31.70
CA SER A 470 -26.12 -2.05 -31.00
C SER A 470 -25.39 -0.86 -31.62
N VAL A 471 -25.40 -0.73 -32.95
CA VAL A 471 -24.84 0.43 -33.68
C VAL A 471 -25.61 1.71 -33.37
N ILE A 472 -26.95 1.65 -33.41
CA ILE A 472 -27.80 2.80 -33.10
C ILE A 472 -27.53 3.29 -31.67
N ASN A 473 -27.52 2.39 -30.70
CA ASN A 473 -27.22 2.73 -29.30
C ASN A 473 -25.81 3.33 -29.16
N ALA A 474 -24.81 2.73 -29.80
CA ALA A 474 -23.42 3.22 -29.79
C ALA A 474 -23.26 4.61 -30.43
N PHE A 475 -24.18 5.07 -31.28
CA PHE A 475 -24.12 6.41 -31.88
C PHE A 475 -24.99 7.45 -31.18
N THR A 476 -25.89 7.02 -30.30
CA THR A 476 -26.90 7.88 -29.68
C THR A 476 -26.79 7.99 -28.17
N LYS A 477 -25.95 7.18 -27.51
CA LYS A 477 -25.84 7.14 -26.05
C LYS A 477 -24.44 7.43 -25.54
N PRO A 478 -24.29 8.08 -24.37
CA PRO A 478 -22.98 8.35 -23.76
C PRO A 478 -22.30 7.07 -23.28
N VAL A 479 -23.07 6.12 -22.72
CA VAL A 479 -22.57 4.80 -22.30
C VAL A 479 -23.37 3.72 -23.02
N THR A 480 -22.68 2.87 -23.76
CA THR A 480 -23.29 1.76 -24.50
C THR A 480 -22.73 0.43 -24.02
N VAL A 481 -23.62 -0.50 -23.69
CA VAL A 481 -23.29 -1.86 -23.22
C VAL A 481 -23.78 -2.87 -24.26
N ILE A 482 -22.85 -3.62 -24.85
CA ILE A 482 -23.12 -4.63 -25.87
C ILE A 482 -22.70 -5.99 -25.33
N ARG A 483 -23.69 -6.82 -24.97
CA ARG A 483 -23.49 -8.23 -24.61
C ARG A 483 -23.35 -9.06 -25.87
N GLY A 484 -22.21 -9.71 -26.04
CA GLY A 484 -21.98 -10.63 -27.13
C GLY A 484 -21.66 -12.03 -26.64
N PRO A 485 -22.58 -12.99 -26.79
CA PRO A 485 -22.29 -14.41 -26.57
C PRO A 485 -21.11 -14.95 -27.42
N PRO A 486 -20.66 -16.19 -27.19
CA PRO A 486 -19.61 -16.82 -27.99
C PRO A 486 -19.96 -16.87 -29.48
N GLY A 487 -19.08 -16.31 -30.33
CA GLY A 487 -19.20 -16.39 -31.79
C GLY A 487 -20.17 -15.42 -32.45
N THR A 488 -20.69 -14.41 -31.74
CA THR A 488 -21.67 -13.44 -32.28
C THR A 488 -21.08 -12.22 -32.99
N GLY A 489 -19.75 -12.20 -33.21
CA GLY A 489 -19.09 -11.11 -33.93
C GLY A 489 -18.81 -9.85 -33.11
N LYS A 490 -18.53 -9.99 -31.81
CA LYS A 490 -18.13 -8.86 -30.93
C LYS A 490 -17.02 -7.98 -31.51
N SER A 491 -15.89 -8.58 -31.86
CA SER A 491 -14.72 -7.86 -32.38
C SER A 491 -15.04 -7.19 -33.72
N PHE A 492 -15.73 -7.92 -34.61
CA PHE A 492 -16.25 -7.39 -35.88
C PHE A 492 -17.15 -6.16 -35.71
N LEU A 493 -18.11 -6.22 -34.78
CA LEU A 493 -18.99 -5.10 -34.51
C LEU A 493 -18.21 -3.90 -33.95
N GLY A 494 -17.26 -4.14 -33.04
CA GLY A 494 -16.41 -3.08 -32.51
C GLY A 494 -15.53 -2.41 -33.57
N SER A 495 -14.89 -3.19 -34.46
CA SER A 495 -14.07 -2.64 -35.54
C SER A 495 -14.93 -1.91 -36.58
N PHE A 496 -16.15 -2.40 -36.87
CA PHE A 496 -17.14 -1.69 -37.68
C PHE A 496 -17.55 -0.34 -37.08
N LEU A 497 -17.84 -0.29 -35.77
CA LEU A 497 -18.16 0.95 -35.06
C LEU A 497 -17.04 1.97 -35.18
N VAL A 498 -15.80 1.55 -34.88
CA VAL A 498 -14.62 2.43 -34.98
C VAL A 498 -14.43 2.90 -36.41
N LYS A 499 -14.50 2.03 -37.43
CA LYS A 499 -14.40 2.42 -38.83
C LYS A 499 -15.42 3.49 -39.21
N THR A 500 -16.68 3.29 -38.82
CA THR A 500 -17.78 4.23 -39.12
C THR A 500 -17.56 5.58 -38.45
N ILE A 501 -17.10 5.59 -37.20
CA ILE A 501 -16.75 6.83 -36.49
C ILE A 501 -15.60 7.55 -37.21
N LEU A 502 -14.58 6.82 -37.65
CA LEU A 502 -13.42 7.40 -38.34
C LEU A 502 -13.78 8.04 -39.68
N ASP A 503 -14.65 7.38 -40.45
CA ASP A 503 -15.06 7.84 -41.78
C ASP A 503 -15.95 9.09 -41.73
N GLN A 504 -16.70 9.27 -40.65
CA GLN A 504 -17.77 10.25 -40.55
C GLN A 504 -17.45 11.42 -39.63
N THR A 505 -16.40 11.30 -38.82
CA THR A 505 -16.05 12.30 -37.80
C THR A 505 -14.55 12.53 -37.74
N ALA A 506 -14.13 13.54 -36.98
CA ALA A 506 -12.74 13.78 -36.59
C ALA A 506 -12.38 13.21 -35.20
N LEU A 507 -13.29 12.46 -34.56
CA LEU A 507 -13.14 12.00 -33.19
C LEU A 507 -12.03 10.96 -33.03
N LYS A 508 -11.38 10.96 -31.86
CA LYS A 508 -10.33 10.02 -31.50
C LYS A 508 -10.89 8.90 -30.63
N VAL A 509 -10.51 7.67 -30.95
CA VAL A 509 -10.95 6.47 -30.26
C VAL A 509 -9.77 5.82 -29.53
N LEU A 510 -9.90 5.65 -28.22
CA LEU A 510 -9.03 4.79 -27.42
C LEU A 510 -9.65 3.39 -27.34
N VAL A 511 -8.95 2.40 -27.86
CA VAL A 511 -9.34 0.99 -27.80
C VAL A 511 -8.55 0.31 -26.68
N ILE A 512 -9.27 -0.29 -25.74
CA ILE A 512 -8.71 -0.99 -24.58
C ILE A 512 -9.13 -2.45 -24.63
N SER A 513 -8.18 -3.36 -24.42
CA SER A 513 -8.46 -4.79 -24.27
C SER A 513 -7.68 -5.37 -23.09
N PHE A 514 -8.10 -6.51 -22.54
CA PHE A 514 -7.36 -7.17 -21.47
C PHE A 514 -6.10 -7.87 -21.99
N LYS A 515 -6.20 -8.55 -23.15
CA LYS A 515 -5.14 -9.38 -23.73
C LYS A 515 -4.47 -8.67 -24.91
N ASN A 516 -3.17 -8.94 -25.09
CA ASN A 516 -2.42 -8.38 -26.24
C ASN A 516 -2.89 -8.99 -27.57
N HIS A 517 -3.24 -10.28 -27.59
CA HIS A 517 -3.75 -10.93 -28.80
C HIS A 517 -5.10 -10.36 -29.24
N ALA A 518 -6.05 -10.18 -28.30
CA ALA A 518 -7.35 -9.60 -28.62
C ALA A 518 -7.23 -8.16 -29.17
N LEU A 519 -6.35 -7.34 -28.56
CA LEU A 519 -6.01 -6.02 -29.10
C LEU A 519 -5.45 -6.10 -30.53
N ASP A 520 -4.52 -7.03 -30.78
CA ASP A 520 -3.88 -7.15 -32.09
C ASP A 520 -4.86 -7.62 -33.15
N ASP A 521 -5.69 -8.62 -32.84
CA ASP A 521 -6.76 -9.08 -33.70
C ASP A 521 -7.70 -7.92 -34.08
N PHE A 522 -8.06 -7.07 -33.11
CA PHE A 522 -8.89 -5.89 -33.34
C PHE A 522 -8.22 -4.85 -34.25
N LEU A 523 -6.94 -4.53 -34.01
CA LEU A 523 -6.20 -3.56 -34.83
C LEU A 523 -5.94 -4.10 -36.25
N GLU A 524 -5.70 -5.41 -36.40
CA GLU A 524 -5.58 -6.05 -37.70
C GLU A 524 -6.89 -6.00 -38.48
N GLU A 525 -8.03 -6.21 -37.82
CA GLU A 525 -9.33 -6.10 -38.45
C GLU A 525 -9.59 -4.66 -38.97
N LEU A 526 -9.18 -3.63 -38.22
CA LEU A 526 -9.26 -2.24 -38.69
C LEU A 526 -8.40 -1.98 -39.94
N LEU A 527 -7.19 -2.54 -39.99
CA LEU A 527 -6.33 -2.46 -41.19
C LEU A 527 -7.00 -3.17 -42.38
N ASP A 528 -7.57 -4.35 -42.17
CA ASP A 528 -8.27 -5.13 -43.20
C ASP A 528 -9.56 -4.42 -43.68
N LEU A 529 -10.19 -3.61 -42.81
CA LEU A 529 -11.31 -2.70 -43.16
C LEU A 529 -10.85 -1.41 -43.88
N GLY A 530 -9.55 -1.24 -44.11
CA GLY A 530 -8.99 -0.11 -44.87
C GLY A 530 -8.71 1.14 -44.05
N VAL A 531 -8.63 1.05 -42.71
CA VAL A 531 -8.10 2.16 -41.90
C VAL A 531 -6.60 2.29 -42.18
N SER A 532 -6.15 3.50 -42.50
CA SER A 532 -4.72 3.75 -42.73
C SER A 532 -3.92 3.51 -41.45
N ALA A 533 -2.79 2.79 -41.57
CA ALA A 533 -1.85 2.64 -40.48
C ALA A 533 -1.37 4.01 -39.95
N ASP A 534 -1.31 5.06 -40.77
CA ASP A 534 -0.79 6.38 -40.37
C ASP A 534 -1.63 7.12 -39.33
N VAL A 535 -2.90 6.73 -39.16
CA VAL A 535 -3.79 7.31 -38.14
C VAL A 535 -3.98 6.40 -36.93
N MET A 536 -3.25 5.30 -36.86
CA MET A 536 -3.34 4.30 -35.78
C MET A 536 -2.03 4.22 -34.99
N ALA A 537 -2.15 4.17 -33.67
CA ALA A 537 -1.02 3.87 -32.78
C ALA A 537 -1.35 2.74 -31.83
N ARG A 538 -0.35 1.92 -31.55
CA ARG A 538 -0.39 0.87 -30.53
C ARG A 538 0.58 1.19 -29.41
N LEU A 539 0.10 1.11 -28.17
CA LEU A 539 0.91 1.24 -26.96
C LEU A 539 1.18 -0.14 -26.36
N GLY A 540 2.44 -0.45 -26.08
CA GLY A 540 2.85 -1.72 -25.50
C GLY A 540 4.27 -2.13 -25.87
N SER A 541 4.63 -3.35 -25.50
CA SER A 541 5.96 -3.92 -25.78
C SER A 541 6.01 -4.52 -27.19
N LYS A 542 7.11 -4.25 -27.91
CA LYS A 542 7.40 -4.82 -29.24
C LYS A 542 7.33 -6.35 -29.28
N ASN A 543 7.75 -7.02 -28.21
CA ASN A 543 7.78 -8.50 -28.16
C ASN A 543 6.38 -9.13 -28.08
N LYS A 544 5.35 -8.34 -27.77
CA LYS A 544 3.97 -8.81 -27.70
C LYS A 544 3.18 -8.48 -28.96
N ALA A 545 3.86 -7.92 -29.97
CA ALA A 545 3.23 -7.46 -31.19
C ALA A 545 3.24 -8.48 -32.32
N THR A 546 2.11 -8.60 -33.02
CA THR A 546 2.06 -9.33 -34.29
C THR A 546 2.85 -8.58 -35.38
N PRO A 547 3.35 -9.28 -36.42
CA PRO A 547 4.05 -8.64 -37.53
C PRO A 547 3.23 -7.55 -38.23
N LYS A 548 1.89 -7.71 -38.32
CA LYS A 548 0.99 -6.71 -38.92
C LYS A 548 0.82 -5.45 -38.07
N THR A 549 0.83 -5.59 -36.74
CA THR A 549 0.62 -4.47 -35.80
C THR A 549 1.92 -3.85 -35.31
N ALA A 550 3.07 -4.49 -35.53
CA ALA A 550 4.38 -3.97 -35.16
C ALA A 550 4.67 -2.56 -35.74
N PRO A 551 4.32 -2.22 -37.00
CA PRO A 551 4.48 -0.86 -37.53
C PRO A 551 3.62 0.20 -36.81
N LEU A 552 2.57 -0.22 -36.10
CA LEU A 552 1.69 0.67 -35.35
C LEU A 552 2.29 1.08 -34.00
N LEU A 553 3.34 0.40 -33.53
CA LEU A 553 3.95 0.68 -32.24
C LEU A 553 4.45 2.12 -32.16
N LEU A 554 4.10 2.83 -31.10
CA LEU A 554 4.54 4.20 -30.87
C LEU A 554 6.08 4.33 -30.87
N SER A 555 6.81 3.29 -30.46
CA SER A 555 8.27 3.28 -30.48
C SER A 555 8.90 3.29 -31.88
N GLU A 556 8.16 2.82 -32.89
CA GLU A 556 8.61 2.76 -34.29
C GLU A 556 8.26 4.05 -35.05
N ARG A 557 7.52 4.98 -34.43
CA ARG A 557 7.13 6.26 -35.02
C ARG A 557 8.24 7.30 -34.83
N GLN A 558 8.48 8.09 -35.88
CA GLN A 558 9.39 9.24 -35.79
C GLN A 558 8.80 10.31 -34.89
N ASN A 559 9.55 10.69 -33.84
CA ASN A 559 9.18 11.78 -32.96
C ASN A 559 9.80 13.07 -33.48
N ARG A 560 8.98 14.03 -33.89
CA ARG A 560 9.43 15.42 -34.06
C ARG A 560 9.29 16.11 -32.70
N ARG A 561 10.32 16.85 -32.30
CA ARG A 561 10.32 17.67 -31.08
C ARG A 561 10.38 19.13 -31.52
N SER A 562 9.69 20.00 -30.80
CA SER A 562 9.81 21.44 -31.01
C SER A 562 11.23 21.93 -30.68
N SER A 563 11.60 23.08 -31.24
CA SER A 563 12.90 23.71 -30.95
C SER A 563 12.98 24.15 -29.48
N GLU A 564 11.84 24.57 -28.92
CA GLU A 564 11.68 25.01 -27.54
C GLU A 564 11.86 23.86 -26.54
N THR A 565 11.25 22.70 -26.78
CA THR A 565 11.43 21.49 -25.95
C THR A 565 12.89 21.03 -25.99
N TRP A 566 13.54 21.13 -27.16
CA TRP A 566 14.97 20.85 -27.29
C TRP A 566 15.83 21.82 -26.47
N ALA A 567 15.53 23.12 -26.50
CA ALA A 567 16.22 24.10 -25.68
C ALA A 567 16.04 23.83 -24.18
N MET A 568 14.84 23.43 -23.73
CA MET A 568 14.60 23.06 -22.33
C MET A 568 15.35 21.80 -21.92
N ILE A 569 15.41 20.77 -22.78
CA ILE A 569 16.22 19.56 -22.53
C ILE A 569 17.69 19.94 -22.41
N ASN A 570 18.22 20.73 -23.35
CA ASN A 570 19.61 21.18 -23.33
C ASN A 570 19.95 22.05 -22.11
N ALA A 571 18.97 22.74 -21.52
CA ALA A 571 19.14 23.51 -20.29
C ALA A 571 19.08 22.63 -19.02
N LEU A 572 18.27 21.57 -19.01
CA LEU A 572 18.08 20.69 -17.86
C LEU A 572 19.08 19.54 -17.78
N GLU A 573 19.62 19.07 -18.90
CA GLU A 573 20.63 18.01 -18.91
C GLU A 573 21.90 18.38 -18.11
N PRO A 574 22.49 19.58 -18.27
CA PRO A 574 23.64 19.99 -17.46
C PRO A 574 23.32 20.07 -15.96
N LEU A 575 22.14 20.59 -15.60
CA LEU A 575 21.69 20.64 -14.21
C LEU A 575 21.53 19.23 -13.62
N GLY A 576 20.99 18.30 -14.40
CA GLY A 576 20.87 16.90 -13.99
C GLY A 576 22.24 16.25 -13.74
N THR A 577 23.23 16.55 -14.57
CA THR A 577 24.62 16.09 -14.38
C THR A 577 25.24 16.70 -13.11
N GLU A 578 25.11 18.01 -12.91
CA GLU A 578 25.62 18.70 -11.72
C GLU A 578 25.00 18.13 -10.43
N LEU A 579 23.68 17.93 -10.40
CA LEU A 579 22.98 17.32 -9.27
C LEU A 579 23.42 15.87 -9.05
N SER A 580 23.68 15.11 -10.12
CA SER A 580 24.18 13.74 -10.03
C SER A 580 25.56 13.69 -9.35
N GLU A 581 26.48 14.59 -9.74
CA GLU A 581 27.82 14.66 -9.16
C GLU A 581 27.76 15.06 -7.68
N LYS A 582 27.00 16.10 -7.33
CA LYS A 582 26.78 16.52 -5.93
C LYS A 582 26.16 15.42 -5.09
N LEU A 583 25.16 14.71 -5.62
CA LEU A 583 24.50 13.61 -4.91
C LEU A 583 25.47 12.44 -4.68
N GLN A 584 26.27 12.08 -5.68
CA GLN A 584 27.29 11.03 -5.53
C GLN A 584 28.33 11.42 -4.48
N GLU A 585 28.82 12.66 -4.49
CA GLU A 585 29.78 13.16 -3.50
C GLU A 585 29.19 13.13 -2.08
N ALA A 586 28.00 13.70 -1.90
CA ALA A 586 27.30 13.69 -0.62
C ALA A 586 27.04 12.26 -0.12
N PHE A 587 26.65 11.35 -1.03
CA PHE A 587 26.42 9.95 -0.70
C PHE A 587 27.71 9.22 -0.32
N VAL A 588 28.83 9.47 -1.00
CA VAL A 588 30.13 8.90 -0.63
C VAL A 588 30.56 9.39 0.75
N ASN A 589 30.41 10.69 1.03
CA ASN A 589 30.71 11.27 2.34
C ASN A 589 29.87 10.61 3.43
N PHE A 590 28.55 10.46 3.23
CA PHE A 590 27.68 9.75 4.16
C PHE A 590 28.05 8.26 4.31
N SER A 591 28.32 7.57 3.20
CA SER A 591 28.62 6.13 3.19
C SER A 591 29.95 5.79 3.86
N THR A 592 30.90 6.72 3.88
CA THR A 592 32.19 6.57 4.57
C THR A 592 32.18 7.13 5.98
N MET A 593 31.19 7.96 6.33
CA MET A 593 31.00 8.51 7.67
C MET A 593 30.90 7.40 8.73
N SER A 594 31.66 7.60 9.80
CA SER A 594 31.61 6.84 11.05
C SER A 594 31.36 7.81 12.20
N VAL A 595 30.42 7.48 13.08
CA VAL A 595 30.12 8.31 14.24
C VAL A 595 31.28 8.27 15.23
N SER A 596 31.91 9.43 15.44
CA SER A 596 32.99 9.65 16.39
C SER A 596 32.46 10.13 17.74
N TRP A 597 33.33 10.22 18.75
CA TRP A 597 32.95 10.81 20.04
C TRP A 597 32.57 12.29 19.90
N THR A 598 33.28 13.06 19.08
CA THR A 598 33.00 14.50 18.90
C THR A 598 31.60 14.75 18.34
N ASP A 599 31.13 13.86 17.44
CA ASP A 599 29.77 13.95 16.89
C ASP A 599 28.71 13.67 17.95
N ILE A 600 28.94 12.63 18.77
CA ILE A 600 28.06 12.30 19.90
C ILE A 600 28.06 13.42 20.94
N GLN A 601 29.22 13.98 21.24
CA GLN A 601 29.37 15.07 22.20
C GLN A 601 28.57 16.30 21.74
N GLY A 602 28.72 16.72 20.49
CA GLY A 602 27.95 17.84 19.92
C GLY A 602 26.44 17.58 19.90
N TYR A 603 26.03 16.35 19.53
CA TYR A 603 24.61 15.96 19.59
C TYR A 603 24.04 16.04 21.02
N LEU A 604 24.79 15.54 22.01
CA LEU A 604 24.37 15.58 23.42
C LEU A 604 24.32 17.01 23.98
N GLU A 605 25.22 17.90 23.54
CA GLU A 605 25.23 19.31 23.92
C GLU A 605 24.02 20.08 23.38
N CYS A 606 23.60 19.78 22.14
CA CYS A 606 22.47 20.45 21.50
C CYS A 606 21.10 19.81 21.82
N SER A 607 21.08 18.63 22.43
CA SER A 607 19.84 17.90 22.75
C SER A 607 19.35 18.23 24.17
N GLU A 608 18.08 18.63 24.30
CA GLU A 608 17.44 18.91 25.61
C GLU A 608 17.54 17.72 26.58
N ASP A 609 17.37 16.50 26.05
CA ASP A 609 17.53 15.26 26.82
C ASP A 609 18.99 14.80 26.92
N GLY A 610 19.89 15.30 26.08
CA GLY A 610 21.29 14.91 26.03
C GLY A 610 22.18 15.66 27.03
N GLN A 611 21.77 16.85 27.47
CA GLN A 611 22.61 17.75 28.27
C GLN A 611 23.18 17.11 29.55
N HIS A 612 22.38 16.32 30.25
CA HIS A 612 22.83 15.65 31.47
C HIS A 612 23.83 14.51 31.21
N PHE A 613 23.82 13.93 30.01
CA PHE A 613 24.85 12.99 29.56
C PHE A 613 26.11 13.73 29.13
N PHE A 614 25.96 14.85 28.42
CA PHE A 614 27.07 15.73 28.04
C PHE A 614 27.87 16.12 29.28
N GLU A 615 27.23 16.72 30.28
CA GLU A 615 27.88 17.14 31.54
C GLU A 615 28.51 15.96 32.31
N ALA A 616 27.89 14.79 32.27
CA ALA A 616 28.42 13.59 32.93
C ALA A 616 29.65 13.00 32.21
N PHE A 617 29.82 13.27 30.92
CA PHE A 617 30.93 12.82 30.11
C PHE A 617 32.01 13.89 29.91
N THR A 618 31.75 15.15 30.25
CA THR A 618 32.75 16.23 30.24
C THR A 618 33.83 15.98 31.29
N VAL A 619 35.09 15.93 30.85
CA VAL A 619 36.24 15.84 31.75
C VAL A 619 36.48 17.22 32.38
N PRO A 620 36.55 17.37 33.72
CA PRO A 620 36.79 18.67 34.34
C PRO A 620 38.15 19.28 33.94
N GLU A 621 38.16 20.56 33.56
CA GLU A 621 39.40 21.29 33.29
C GLU A 621 40.21 21.48 34.58
N GLU A 622 41.49 21.10 34.57
CA GLU A 622 42.43 21.42 35.65
C GLU A 622 43.11 22.77 35.40
N SER A 623 43.29 23.55 36.47
CA SER A 623 43.94 24.85 36.40
C SER A 623 45.39 24.71 35.91
N HIS A 624 45.76 25.47 34.87
CA HIS A 624 47.13 25.60 34.34
C HIS A 624 47.67 24.47 33.44
N GLY A 625 46.89 23.94 32.49
CA GLY A 625 47.45 23.16 31.36
C GLY A 625 48.13 21.84 31.73
N TRP A 626 47.93 21.36 32.96
CA TRP A 626 48.38 20.04 33.41
C TRP A 626 47.46 18.97 32.82
N ASN A 627 48.05 17.93 32.22
CA ASN A 627 47.28 16.79 31.70
C ASN A 627 47.24 15.67 32.74
N ARG A 628 46.05 15.30 33.20
CA ARG A 628 45.86 14.17 34.12
C ARG A 628 46.15 12.84 33.41
N VAL A 629 46.85 11.93 34.08
CA VAL A 629 47.17 10.60 33.55
C VAL A 629 46.42 9.50 34.30
N ALA A 630 45.87 8.55 33.56
CA ALA A 630 45.22 7.35 34.10
C ALA A 630 46.26 6.26 34.44
N LYS A 631 45.80 5.12 34.98
CA LYS A 631 46.66 3.95 35.25
C LYS A 631 47.46 3.57 34.00
N LYS A 632 48.78 3.32 34.18
CA LYS A 632 49.79 3.04 33.13
C LYS A 632 50.24 4.25 32.28
N ASN A 633 50.28 5.48 32.83
CA ASN A 633 50.75 6.70 32.15
C ASN A 633 50.01 7.05 30.84
N LYS A 634 48.77 6.60 30.67
CA LYS A 634 47.94 6.99 29.52
C LYS A 634 47.29 8.35 29.79
N ARG A 635 47.44 9.30 28.88
CA ARG A 635 46.78 10.61 28.92
C ARG A 635 45.25 10.42 28.93
N VAL A 636 44.56 11.15 29.80
CA VAL A 636 43.10 11.22 29.79
C VAL A 636 42.68 12.12 28.64
N GLY A 637 42.02 11.55 27.62
CA GLY A 637 41.41 12.30 26.52
C GLY A 637 39.99 12.75 26.89
N GLU A 638 39.42 13.65 26.08
CA GLU A 638 38.05 14.15 26.21
C GLU A 638 37.00 13.02 26.10
N ASP A 639 37.35 11.92 25.44
CA ASP A 639 36.52 10.73 25.25
C ASP A 639 36.61 9.71 26.42
N TYR A 640 37.43 9.97 27.44
CA TYR A 640 37.74 9.00 28.50
C TYR A 640 36.50 8.53 29.27
N LEU A 641 35.68 9.47 29.77
CA LEU A 641 34.51 9.16 30.57
C LEU A 641 33.44 8.42 29.75
N TYR A 642 33.22 8.85 28.51
CA TYR A 642 32.32 8.16 27.59
C TYR A 642 32.79 6.74 27.29
N ASN A 643 34.08 6.52 26.98
CA ASN A 643 34.61 5.18 26.70
C ASN A 643 34.51 4.25 27.91
N GLN A 644 34.76 4.76 29.11
CA GLN A 644 34.55 4.02 30.36
C GLN A 644 33.08 3.63 30.52
N TRP A 645 32.18 4.58 30.31
CA TRP A 645 30.73 4.37 30.43
C TRP A 645 30.22 3.36 29.39
N LYS A 646 30.64 3.50 28.13
CA LYS A 646 30.35 2.58 27.02
C LYS A 646 30.82 1.15 27.30
N ALA A 647 31.97 0.99 27.97
CA ALA A 647 32.50 -0.31 28.37
C ALA A 647 31.80 -0.92 29.60
N GLY A 648 30.82 -0.23 30.20
CA GLY A 648 30.15 -0.67 31.43
C GLY A 648 30.94 -0.44 32.71
N MET A 649 32.03 0.33 32.63
CA MET A 649 32.87 0.67 33.77
C MET A 649 32.32 1.91 34.51
N ASP A 650 32.87 2.17 35.70
CA ASP A 650 32.67 3.43 36.43
C ASP A 650 33.54 4.55 35.83
N ALA A 651 33.40 5.77 36.37
CA ALA A 651 34.16 6.94 35.90
C ALA A 651 35.67 6.88 36.20
N GLY A 652 36.20 5.72 36.62
CA GLY A 652 37.62 5.48 36.84
C GLY A 652 38.21 6.44 37.87
N ILE A 653 39.19 7.24 37.47
CA ILE A 653 39.83 8.23 38.36
C ILE A 653 38.85 9.33 38.84
N PHE A 654 37.69 9.48 38.19
CA PHE A 654 36.61 10.40 38.56
C PHE A 654 35.44 9.70 39.27
N ALA A 655 35.58 8.43 39.67
CA ALA A 655 34.48 7.63 40.22
C ALA A 655 33.72 8.30 41.37
N GLN A 656 34.43 8.89 42.35
CA GLN A 656 33.77 9.57 43.48
C GLN A 656 33.02 10.86 43.08
N PRO A 657 33.65 11.84 42.40
CA PRO A 657 32.93 13.06 42.01
C PRO A 657 31.81 12.79 41.00
N ALA A 658 32.04 11.93 40.01
CA ALA A 658 31.06 11.64 38.96
C ALA A 658 29.84 10.84 39.49
N ALA A 659 30.06 9.88 40.41
CA ALA A 659 28.97 9.13 41.03
C ALA A 659 28.12 9.98 41.98
N LYS A 660 28.69 11.06 42.54
CA LYS A 660 27.95 12.01 43.38
C LYS A 660 27.15 13.02 42.55
N ALA A 661 27.73 13.54 41.47
CA ALA A 661 27.09 14.54 40.61
C ALA A 661 26.03 13.92 39.68
N PHE A 662 26.32 12.76 39.06
CA PHE A 662 25.46 12.14 38.05
C PHE A 662 25.14 10.67 38.36
N PRO A 663 24.53 10.35 39.51
CA PRO A 663 24.31 8.97 39.94
C PRO A 663 23.43 8.16 38.98
N LYS A 664 22.48 8.81 38.30
CA LYS A 664 21.59 8.16 37.32
C LYS A 664 22.36 7.69 36.08
N VAL A 665 23.30 8.50 35.59
CA VAL A 665 24.11 8.18 34.40
C VAL A 665 25.03 6.99 34.68
N TRP A 666 25.76 7.04 35.80
CA TRP A 666 26.78 6.04 36.11
C TRP A 666 26.24 4.71 36.67
N LYS A 667 25.00 4.68 37.18
CA LYS A 667 24.33 3.44 37.63
C LYS A 667 23.55 2.70 36.53
N MET A 668 23.54 3.21 35.30
CA MET A 668 22.79 2.59 34.20
C MET A 668 23.29 1.18 33.84
N PRO A 669 22.40 0.20 33.61
CA PRO A 669 22.75 -1.13 33.13
C PRO A 669 23.38 -1.11 31.73
N LEU A 670 24.33 -2.01 31.45
CA LEU A 670 25.06 -2.07 30.17
C LEU A 670 24.15 -2.13 28.93
N ASN A 671 23.05 -2.87 28.99
CA ASN A 671 22.11 -2.97 27.88
C ASN A 671 21.44 -1.63 27.57
N ALA A 672 21.01 -0.89 28.60
CA ALA A 672 20.44 0.44 28.43
C ALA A 672 21.47 1.43 27.84
N ARG A 673 22.74 1.34 28.26
CA ARG A 673 23.83 2.15 27.67
C ARG A 673 24.00 1.86 26.18
N LYS A 674 24.01 0.58 25.79
CA LYS A 674 24.12 0.17 24.37
C LYS A 674 22.97 0.71 23.54
N SER A 675 21.73 0.57 24.02
CA SER A 675 20.54 1.09 23.33
C SER A 675 20.57 2.61 23.14
N LEU A 676 21.02 3.37 24.16
CA LEU A 676 21.19 4.82 24.03
C LEU A 676 22.24 5.19 22.98
N ILE A 677 23.39 4.53 22.98
CA ILE A 677 24.45 4.76 21.98
C ILE A 677 23.95 4.43 20.58
N GLU A 678 23.23 3.32 20.41
CA GLU A 678 22.62 2.93 19.14
C GLU A 678 21.59 3.98 18.67
N ASN A 679 20.79 4.52 19.57
CA ASN A 679 19.82 5.57 19.27
C ASN A 679 20.51 6.88 18.87
N TRP A 680 21.50 7.38 19.64
CA TRP A 680 22.25 8.59 19.29
C TRP A 680 22.96 8.43 17.93
N THR A 681 23.56 7.26 17.71
CA THR A 681 24.21 6.92 16.44
C THR A 681 23.20 6.94 15.29
N ARG A 682 22.00 6.39 15.50
CA ARG A 682 20.92 6.41 14.50
C ARG A 682 20.47 7.84 14.20
N SER A 683 20.20 8.66 15.22
CA SER A 683 19.78 10.06 15.05
C SER A 683 20.81 10.88 14.28
N LEU A 684 22.10 10.71 14.57
CA LEU A 684 23.18 11.36 13.83
C LEU A 684 23.21 10.93 12.34
N PHE A 685 22.97 9.66 12.04
CA PHE A 685 22.83 9.21 10.65
C PHE A 685 21.55 9.75 10.00
N GLU A 686 20.45 9.89 10.75
CA GLU A 686 19.18 10.44 10.26
C GLU A 686 19.25 11.93 9.95
N GLU A 687 20.07 12.69 10.68
CA GLU A 687 20.39 14.10 10.40
C GLU A 687 21.36 14.22 9.21
N SER A 688 22.43 13.41 9.21
CA SER A 688 23.46 13.48 8.17
C SER A 688 22.96 13.07 6.78
N ILE A 689 21.94 12.21 6.71
CA ILE A 689 21.34 11.77 5.43
C ILE A 689 20.38 12.81 4.85
N GLU A 690 19.96 13.85 5.59
CA GLU A 690 18.99 14.84 5.10
C GLU A 690 19.48 15.55 3.84
N MET A 691 20.75 15.97 3.83
CA MET A 691 21.36 16.58 2.63
C MET A 691 21.33 15.63 1.42
N VAL A 692 21.59 14.34 1.62
CA VAL A 692 21.53 13.33 0.55
C VAL A 692 20.08 13.14 0.08
N GLN A 693 19.11 13.14 1.01
CA GLN A 693 17.70 13.01 0.68
C GLN A 693 17.19 14.21 -0.13
N ASP A 694 17.58 15.43 0.23
CA ASP A 694 17.21 16.64 -0.50
C ASP A 694 17.78 16.64 -1.91
N LEU A 695 19.07 16.33 -2.06
CA LEU A 695 19.71 16.18 -3.37
C LEU A 695 19.09 15.04 -4.19
N TYR A 696 18.74 13.91 -3.56
CA TYR A 696 18.04 12.80 -4.21
C TYR A 696 16.69 13.24 -4.76
N LYS A 697 15.93 14.01 -3.98
CA LYS A 697 14.61 14.53 -4.35
C LYS A 697 14.71 15.52 -5.50
N GLU A 698 15.64 16.47 -5.45
CA GLU A 698 15.88 17.45 -6.50
C GLU A 698 16.33 16.78 -7.81
N TYR A 699 17.26 15.82 -7.73
CA TYR A 699 17.69 15.04 -8.88
C TYR A 699 16.53 14.25 -9.49
N SER A 700 15.78 13.51 -8.67
CA SER A 700 14.64 12.70 -9.14
C SER A 700 13.56 13.55 -9.79
N ALA A 701 13.24 14.72 -9.23
CA ALA A 701 12.30 15.67 -9.83
C ALA A 701 12.80 16.21 -11.18
N THR A 702 14.10 16.49 -11.29
CA THR A 702 14.73 16.94 -12.55
C THR A 702 14.69 15.84 -13.61
N GLN A 703 14.97 14.59 -13.23
CA GLN A 703 14.88 13.43 -14.13
C GLN A 703 13.45 13.16 -14.56
N GLU A 704 12.47 13.24 -13.67
CA GLU A 704 11.05 13.12 -14.05
C GLU A 704 10.67 14.21 -15.07
N ARG A 705 11.11 15.45 -14.85
CA ARG A 705 10.87 16.56 -15.79
C ARG A 705 11.53 16.32 -17.16
N LEU A 706 12.76 15.82 -17.19
CA LEU A 706 13.44 15.44 -18.44
C LEU A 706 12.68 14.33 -19.17
N VAL A 707 12.22 13.31 -18.44
CA VAL A 707 11.42 12.22 -19.00
C VAL A 707 10.09 12.74 -19.56
N ASP A 708 9.42 13.66 -18.86
CA ASP A 708 8.16 14.26 -19.31
C ASP A 708 8.37 15.16 -20.55
N LEU A 709 9.44 15.96 -20.61
CA LEU A 709 9.79 16.71 -21.83
C LEU A 709 10.12 15.78 -23.00
N ARG A 710 10.87 14.69 -22.76
CA ARG A 710 11.16 13.68 -23.78
C ARG A 710 9.90 12.94 -24.25
N ARG A 711 8.84 12.88 -23.43
CA ARG A 711 7.51 12.34 -23.78
C ARG A 711 6.67 13.31 -24.61
N GLU A 712 6.94 14.61 -24.57
CA GLU A 712 6.13 15.62 -25.29
C GLU A 712 6.03 15.34 -26.80
N GLY A 713 7.15 14.99 -27.45
CA GLY A 713 7.13 14.59 -28.87
C GLY A 713 6.25 13.37 -29.14
N LYS A 714 6.18 12.42 -28.19
CA LYS A 714 5.28 11.27 -28.30
C LYS A 714 3.81 11.67 -28.13
N ILE A 715 3.54 12.64 -27.26
CA ILE A 715 2.19 13.21 -27.09
C ILE A 715 1.76 13.88 -28.39
N GLU A 716 2.63 14.66 -29.02
CA GLU A 716 2.34 15.29 -30.32
C GLU A 716 2.06 14.25 -31.42
N THR A 717 2.87 13.18 -31.49
CA THR A 717 2.59 12.06 -32.39
C THR A 717 1.21 11.45 -32.11
N LEU A 718 0.87 11.16 -30.86
CA LEU A 718 -0.43 10.58 -30.48
C LEU A 718 -1.60 11.54 -30.71
N ARG A 719 -1.41 12.85 -30.59
CA ARG A 719 -2.45 13.86 -30.89
C ARG A 719 -2.86 13.83 -32.36
N ASN A 720 -1.95 13.43 -33.25
CA ASN A 720 -2.21 13.27 -34.68
C ASN A 720 -2.84 11.91 -35.02
N MET A 721 -2.91 10.98 -34.07
CA MET A 721 -3.56 9.68 -34.26
C MET A 721 -5.07 9.79 -34.02
N ARG A 722 -5.82 8.97 -34.74
CA ARG A 722 -7.27 8.83 -34.62
C ARG A 722 -7.67 7.58 -33.84
N VAL A 723 -6.86 6.53 -33.87
CA VAL A 723 -7.06 5.30 -33.07
C VAL A 723 -5.83 5.05 -32.23
N ILE A 724 -6.03 4.85 -30.94
CA ILE A 724 -4.97 4.46 -30.01
C ILE A 724 -5.38 3.14 -29.37
N GLY A 725 -4.65 2.07 -29.66
CA GLY A 725 -4.89 0.74 -29.11
C GLY A 725 -3.93 0.40 -27.98
N CYS A 726 -4.43 -0.10 -26.85
CA CYS A 726 -3.59 -0.53 -25.74
C CYS A 726 -4.27 -1.59 -24.87
N THR A 727 -3.47 -2.30 -24.07
CA THR A 727 -4.03 -3.15 -23.00
C THR A 727 -4.39 -2.32 -21.77
N THR A 728 -5.24 -2.82 -20.89
CA THR A 728 -5.62 -2.13 -19.63
C THR A 728 -4.42 -1.68 -18.79
N THR A 729 -3.42 -2.55 -18.60
CA THR A 729 -2.19 -2.18 -17.88
C THR A 729 -1.38 -1.12 -18.65
N ALA A 730 -1.34 -1.21 -19.98
CA ALA A 730 -0.68 -0.19 -20.79
C ALA A 730 -1.42 1.16 -20.72
N ALA A 731 -2.75 1.17 -20.66
CA ALA A 731 -3.53 2.38 -20.49
C ALA A 731 -3.14 3.15 -19.23
N ALA A 732 -2.90 2.43 -18.12
CA ALA A 732 -2.43 3.02 -16.88
C ALA A 732 -0.95 3.44 -16.93
N MET A 733 -0.06 2.61 -17.48
CA MET A 733 1.37 2.96 -17.63
C MET A 733 1.58 4.19 -18.52
N TYR A 734 0.80 4.32 -19.59
CA TYR A 734 0.86 5.43 -20.54
C TYR A 734 -0.22 6.48 -20.28
N ASN A 735 -0.78 6.55 -19.07
CA ASN A 735 -1.89 7.46 -18.74
C ASN A 735 -1.57 8.93 -19.05
N LYS A 736 -0.35 9.40 -18.75
CA LYS A 736 0.10 10.76 -19.12
C LYS A 736 0.02 11.00 -20.64
N LEU A 737 0.42 10.01 -21.45
CA LEU A 737 0.38 10.09 -22.91
C LEU A 737 -1.04 10.07 -23.45
N ILE A 738 -1.89 9.18 -22.92
CA ILE A 738 -3.29 9.05 -23.33
C ILE A 738 -4.08 10.32 -22.96
N ARG A 739 -3.90 10.85 -21.74
CA ARG A 739 -4.44 12.15 -21.33
C ARG A 739 -4.00 13.26 -22.28
N GLY A 740 -2.72 13.32 -22.66
CA GLY A 740 -2.21 14.31 -23.60
C GLY A 740 -2.75 14.18 -25.03
N ALA A 741 -3.15 12.97 -25.45
CA ALA A 741 -3.73 12.69 -26.76
C ALA A 741 -5.21 13.13 -26.87
N ASN A 742 -5.90 13.29 -25.72
CA ASN A 742 -7.31 13.66 -25.59
C ASN A 742 -8.24 12.78 -26.45
N PRO A 743 -8.41 11.48 -26.12
CA PRO A 743 -9.42 10.66 -26.78
C PRO A 743 -10.84 11.15 -26.43
N ASP A 744 -11.73 11.14 -27.42
CA ASP A 744 -13.14 11.52 -27.25
C ASP A 744 -14.01 10.32 -26.84
N ILE A 745 -13.64 9.13 -27.35
CA ILE A 745 -14.37 7.88 -27.17
C ILE A 745 -13.43 6.82 -26.61
N VAL A 746 -13.91 6.05 -25.63
CA VAL A 746 -13.25 4.84 -25.15
C VAL A 746 -14.08 3.63 -25.56
N LEU A 747 -13.47 2.70 -26.29
CA LEU A 747 -14.04 1.40 -26.60
C LEU A 747 -13.29 0.33 -25.80
N VAL A 748 -14.03 -0.46 -25.04
CA VAL A 748 -13.48 -1.54 -24.22
C VAL A 748 -13.94 -2.88 -24.80
N GLU A 749 -12.97 -3.65 -25.28
CA GLU A 749 -13.16 -5.04 -25.69
C GLU A 749 -12.95 -5.98 -24.48
N GLU A 750 -13.60 -7.14 -24.47
CA GLU A 750 -13.59 -8.10 -23.36
C GLU A 750 -14.00 -7.43 -22.03
N ALA A 751 -14.95 -6.48 -22.06
CA ALA A 751 -15.31 -5.64 -20.91
C ALA A 751 -15.79 -6.46 -19.68
N GLY A 752 -16.32 -7.67 -19.91
CA GLY A 752 -16.70 -8.60 -18.84
C GLY A 752 -15.53 -9.17 -18.05
N GLU A 753 -14.32 -9.25 -18.64
CA GLU A 753 -13.10 -9.80 -18.02
C GLU A 753 -12.21 -8.70 -17.40
N ILE A 754 -12.60 -7.43 -17.47
CA ILE A 754 -11.80 -6.29 -17.00
C ILE A 754 -12.33 -5.76 -15.67
N LEU A 755 -11.43 -5.58 -14.69
CA LEU A 755 -11.75 -4.92 -13.41
C LEU A 755 -12.23 -3.49 -13.65
N GLU A 756 -13.25 -3.07 -12.89
CA GLU A 756 -13.79 -1.72 -12.99
C GLU A 756 -12.71 -0.63 -12.77
N SER A 757 -11.84 -0.83 -11.77
CA SER A 757 -10.69 0.06 -11.49
C SER A 757 -9.82 0.33 -12.71
N HIS A 758 -9.68 -0.63 -13.62
CA HIS A 758 -8.85 -0.50 -14.81
C HIS A 758 -9.50 0.36 -15.90
N ILE A 759 -10.83 0.28 -16.05
CA ILE A 759 -11.57 1.12 -16.98
C ILE A 759 -11.58 2.56 -16.46
N LEU A 760 -11.91 2.76 -15.17
CA LEU A 760 -11.90 4.08 -14.54
C LEU A 760 -10.54 4.78 -14.67
N ALA A 761 -9.44 4.03 -14.45
CA ALA A 761 -8.08 4.55 -14.60
C ALA A 761 -7.72 4.99 -16.04
N ALA A 762 -8.44 4.52 -17.04
CA ALA A 762 -8.22 4.84 -18.45
C ALA A 762 -9.12 5.96 -18.99
N LEU A 763 -10.20 6.30 -18.28
CA LEU A 763 -11.09 7.40 -18.65
C LEU A 763 -10.40 8.76 -18.45
N THR A 764 -10.18 9.49 -19.53
CA THR A 764 -9.63 10.86 -19.49
C THR A 764 -10.75 11.89 -19.41
N PRO A 765 -10.52 13.10 -18.88
CA PRO A 765 -11.57 14.13 -18.79
C PRO A 765 -12.20 14.52 -20.14
N SER A 766 -11.50 14.29 -21.25
CA SER A 766 -11.99 14.53 -22.60
C SER A 766 -13.03 13.52 -23.09
N VAL A 767 -13.19 12.38 -22.41
CA VAL A 767 -14.06 11.29 -22.85
C VAL A 767 -15.52 11.69 -22.71
N ARG A 768 -16.24 11.67 -23.84
CA ARG A 768 -17.67 11.96 -23.93
C ARG A 768 -18.51 10.72 -24.16
N GLN A 769 -17.87 9.61 -24.54
CA GLN A 769 -18.56 8.38 -24.84
C GLN A 769 -17.75 7.14 -24.45
N LEU A 770 -18.43 6.15 -23.86
CA LEU A 770 -17.89 4.86 -23.48
C LEU A 770 -18.69 3.73 -24.13
N ILE A 771 -18.01 2.87 -24.89
CA ILE A 771 -18.60 1.68 -25.54
C ILE A 771 -17.98 0.44 -24.92
N LEU A 772 -18.79 -0.36 -24.22
CA LEU A 772 -18.35 -1.59 -23.57
C LEU A 772 -18.89 -2.80 -24.35
N ILE A 773 -17.98 -3.63 -24.86
CA ILE A 773 -18.31 -4.85 -25.59
C ILE A 773 -17.77 -6.04 -24.77
N GLY A 774 -18.67 -6.90 -24.31
CA GLY A 774 -18.30 -7.96 -23.37
C GLY A 774 -19.36 -9.05 -23.23
N ASP A 775 -19.18 -9.88 -22.21
CA ASP A 775 -20.10 -10.95 -21.85
C ASP A 775 -20.04 -11.21 -20.34
N ASP A 776 -21.07 -10.79 -19.62
CA ASP A 776 -21.23 -10.91 -18.16
C ASP A 776 -21.55 -12.33 -17.70
N LYS A 777 -21.91 -13.23 -18.63
CA LYS A 777 -22.14 -14.64 -18.32
C LYS A 777 -20.91 -15.53 -18.55
N GLN A 778 -19.78 -14.95 -18.98
CA GLN A 778 -18.50 -15.65 -19.10
C GLN A 778 -17.59 -15.40 -17.88
N LEU A 779 -16.27 -15.51 -18.05
CA LEU A 779 -15.30 -15.33 -16.97
C LEU A 779 -15.32 -13.90 -16.47
N ARG A 780 -15.34 -13.77 -15.14
CA ARG A 780 -15.09 -12.50 -14.44
C ARG A 780 -13.59 -12.17 -14.41
N PRO A 781 -13.23 -10.91 -14.14
CA PRO A 781 -11.85 -10.54 -13.84
C PRO A 781 -11.28 -11.41 -12.70
N LYS A 782 -10.01 -11.76 -12.80
CA LYS A 782 -9.34 -12.52 -11.74
C LYS A 782 -8.90 -11.58 -10.62
N VAL A 783 -9.30 -11.89 -9.39
CA VAL A 783 -8.79 -11.27 -8.16
C VAL A 783 -7.99 -12.31 -7.37
N ASN A 784 -6.97 -11.88 -6.65
CA ASN A 784 -6.09 -12.76 -5.89
C ASN A 784 -6.57 -12.96 -4.45
N ASN A 785 -7.23 -11.94 -3.88
CA ASN A 785 -7.86 -12.02 -2.58
C ASN A 785 -9.31 -12.51 -2.72
N TYR A 786 -9.52 -13.81 -2.51
CA TYR A 786 -10.85 -14.43 -2.55
C TYR A 786 -11.85 -13.78 -1.59
N ALA A 787 -11.39 -13.16 -0.48
CA ALA A 787 -12.29 -12.48 0.45
C ALA A 787 -13.05 -11.31 -0.18
N LEU A 788 -12.52 -10.72 -1.26
CA LEU A 788 -13.09 -9.57 -1.95
C LEU A 788 -13.99 -9.98 -3.15
N SER A 789 -14.09 -11.26 -3.46
CA SER A 789 -14.78 -11.75 -4.66
C SER A 789 -16.30 -11.87 -4.46
N VAL A 790 -17.06 -11.81 -5.54
CA VAL A 790 -18.51 -12.03 -5.59
C VAL A 790 -18.85 -13.42 -5.06
N GLU A 791 -18.08 -14.45 -5.44
CA GLU A 791 -18.29 -15.85 -5.07
C GLU A 791 -18.16 -16.07 -3.56
N LYS A 792 -17.39 -15.22 -2.86
CA LYS A 792 -17.28 -15.30 -1.40
C LYS A 792 -18.56 -14.83 -0.69
N GLY A 793 -19.35 -13.97 -1.32
CA GLY A 793 -20.62 -13.48 -0.78
C GLY A 793 -20.50 -12.45 0.35
N ALA A 794 -19.34 -11.82 0.54
CA ALA A 794 -19.13 -10.80 1.57
C ALA A 794 -19.65 -9.40 1.18
N GLY A 795 -20.06 -9.21 -0.08
CA GLY A 795 -20.64 -7.96 -0.59
C GLY A 795 -19.65 -6.95 -1.16
N TYR A 796 -18.33 -7.23 -1.16
CA TYR A 796 -17.30 -6.33 -1.70
C TYR A 796 -17.24 -6.33 -3.23
N ASN A 797 -17.44 -7.50 -3.85
CA ASN A 797 -17.62 -7.66 -5.30
C ASN A 797 -16.50 -7.06 -6.18
N LEU A 798 -15.24 -7.12 -5.76
CA LEU A 798 -14.11 -6.54 -6.51
C LEU A 798 -13.95 -7.14 -7.91
N ASN A 799 -14.22 -8.44 -8.07
CA ASN A 799 -14.20 -9.10 -9.38
C ASN A 799 -15.52 -8.95 -10.16
N ARG A 800 -16.42 -8.04 -9.78
CA ARG A 800 -17.51 -7.63 -10.66
C ARG A 800 -16.97 -6.57 -11.62
N SER A 801 -17.04 -6.83 -12.92
CA SER A 801 -16.63 -5.84 -13.92
C SER A 801 -17.60 -4.66 -13.95
N LEU A 802 -17.13 -3.51 -14.45
CA LEU A 802 -18.02 -2.37 -14.73
C LEU A 802 -19.18 -2.80 -15.66
N PHE A 803 -18.87 -3.66 -16.64
CA PHE A 803 -19.84 -4.21 -17.58
C PHE A 803 -20.97 -4.96 -16.86
N GLU A 804 -20.64 -5.91 -15.99
CA GLU A 804 -21.62 -6.67 -15.21
C GLU A 804 -22.39 -5.75 -14.24
N ARG A 805 -21.70 -4.81 -13.57
CA ARG A 805 -22.34 -3.88 -12.62
C ARG A 805 -23.38 -3.01 -13.31
N LEU A 806 -23.09 -2.45 -14.48
CA LEU A 806 -24.04 -1.63 -15.24
C LEU A 806 -25.28 -2.42 -15.65
N ILE A 807 -25.10 -3.66 -16.14
CA ILE A 807 -26.22 -4.54 -16.51
C ILE A 807 -27.12 -4.82 -15.30
N LEU A 808 -26.53 -5.18 -14.16
CA LEU A 808 -27.27 -5.45 -12.92
C LEU A 808 -27.93 -4.18 -12.35
N GLY A 809 -27.31 -3.02 -12.54
CA GLY A 809 -27.85 -1.71 -12.15
C GLY A 809 -28.96 -1.19 -13.06
N GLY A 810 -29.37 -1.96 -14.08
CA GLY A 810 -30.48 -1.59 -14.97
C GLY A 810 -30.06 -0.74 -16.18
N GLN A 811 -28.77 -0.64 -16.49
CA GLN A 811 -28.33 0.00 -17.74
C GLN A 811 -28.95 -0.72 -18.94
N GLU A 812 -29.53 0.06 -19.84
CA GLU A 812 -30.02 -0.48 -21.11
C GLU A 812 -28.84 -1.05 -21.91
N HIS A 813 -28.96 -2.31 -22.33
CA HIS A 813 -27.92 -3.03 -23.06
C HIS A 813 -28.52 -3.80 -24.23
N THR A 814 -27.74 -4.01 -25.27
CA THR A 814 -28.10 -4.89 -26.39
C THR A 814 -27.45 -6.25 -26.22
N THR A 815 -28.14 -7.31 -26.65
CA THR A 815 -27.56 -8.67 -26.68
C THR A 815 -27.51 -9.17 -28.12
N LEU A 816 -26.31 -9.47 -28.60
CA LEU A 816 -26.10 -10.06 -29.93
C LEU A 816 -26.65 -11.48 -29.97
N ARG A 817 -27.43 -11.81 -31.00
CA ARG A 817 -28.18 -13.08 -31.04
C ARG A 817 -27.59 -14.13 -31.98
N LYS A 818 -27.10 -13.74 -33.17
CA LYS A 818 -26.67 -14.71 -34.20
C LYS A 818 -25.21 -15.14 -33.99
N GLN A 819 -24.95 -16.45 -33.83
CA GLN A 819 -23.60 -17.02 -33.67
C GLN A 819 -23.08 -17.64 -34.97
N HIS A 820 -21.78 -17.51 -35.22
CA HIS A 820 -21.12 -17.95 -36.46
C HIS A 820 -19.98 -18.97 -36.23
N ARG A 821 -19.77 -19.42 -34.99
CA ARG A 821 -18.61 -20.23 -34.59
C ARG A 821 -18.93 -21.71 -34.36
N MET A 822 -20.02 -22.02 -33.68
CA MET A 822 -20.34 -23.38 -33.22
C MET A 822 -21.30 -24.05 -34.20
N HIS A 823 -21.17 -25.36 -34.41
CA HIS A 823 -22.20 -26.14 -35.09
C HIS A 823 -23.46 -26.25 -34.19
N PRO A 824 -24.69 -26.34 -34.73
CA PRO A 824 -25.92 -26.44 -33.94
C PRO A 824 -25.92 -27.50 -32.83
N GLU A 825 -25.33 -28.68 -33.09
CA GLU A 825 -25.14 -29.75 -32.08
C GLU A 825 -24.32 -29.33 -30.85
N ILE A 826 -23.48 -28.28 -30.96
CA ILE A 826 -22.67 -27.74 -29.86
C ILE A 826 -23.36 -26.51 -29.25
N SER A 827 -23.85 -25.59 -30.11
CA SER A 827 -24.46 -24.33 -29.65
C SER A 827 -25.76 -24.57 -28.88
N VAL A 828 -26.47 -25.68 -29.12
CA VAL A 828 -27.66 -26.04 -28.34
C VAL A 828 -27.36 -26.13 -26.84
N LEU A 829 -26.20 -26.67 -26.44
CA LEU A 829 -25.82 -26.74 -25.02
C LEU A 829 -25.62 -25.34 -24.43
N VAL A 830 -24.97 -24.45 -25.17
CA VAL A 830 -24.74 -23.06 -24.76
C VAL A 830 -26.05 -22.27 -24.69
N ARG A 831 -26.96 -22.51 -25.65
CA ARG A 831 -28.28 -21.89 -25.73
C ARG A 831 -29.17 -22.29 -24.55
N GLU A 832 -29.28 -23.58 -24.28
CA GLU A 832 -30.15 -24.11 -23.23
C GLU A 832 -29.64 -23.79 -21.82
N LEU A 833 -28.31 -23.71 -21.61
CA LEU A 833 -27.74 -23.46 -20.29
C LEU A 833 -27.62 -21.99 -19.92
N MET A 834 -27.31 -21.10 -20.89
CA MET A 834 -26.84 -19.75 -20.60
C MET A 834 -27.50 -18.66 -21.45
N TYR A 835 -27.80 -18.93 -22.73
CA TYR A 835 -28.23 -17.91 -23.70
C TYR A 835 -29.44 -18.37 -24.53
N HIS A 836 -30.64 -18.33 -23.96
CA HIS A 836 -31.85 -18.82 -24.60
C HIS A 836 -32.16 -18.15 -25.95
N ASP A 837 -31.79 -16.88 -26.14
CA ASP A 837 -32.02 -16.12 -27.37
C ASP A 837 -30.94 -16.30 -28.47
N LEU A 838 -29.96 -17.18 -28.25
CA LEU A 838 -28.85 -17.41 -29.19
C LEU A 838 -29.34 -18.17 -30.42
N VAL A 839 -29.07 -17.67 -31.63
CA VAL A 839 -29.50 -18.29 -32.91
C VAL A 839 -28.28 -18.69 -33.75
N ASP A 840 -28.37 -19.82 -34.45
CA ASP A 840 -27.29 -20.30 -35.32
C ASP A 840 -27.30 -19.58 -36.68
N GLY A 841 -26.14 -19.04 -37.09
CA GLY A 841 -25.98 -18.46 -38.42
C GLY A 841 -25.92 -19.54 -39.50
N PRO A 842 -26.34 -19.25 -40.74
CA PRO A 842 -26.52 -20.25 -41.79
C PRO A 842 -25.23 -21.03 -42.14
N LYS A 843 -24.04 -20.39 -42.05
CA LYS A 843 -22.75 -21.04 -42.33
C LYS A 843 -22.31 -22.06 -41.27
N THR A 844 -23.04 -22.20 -40.16
CA THR A 844 -22.62 -23.07 -39.05
C THR A 844 -23.01 -24.53 -39.24
N THR A 845 -24.02 -24.81 -40.06
CA THR A 845 -24.51 -26.16 -40.38
C THR A 845 -23.54 -26.93 -41.28
N ASP A 846 -22.77 -26.23 -42.11
CA ASP A 846 -21.99 -26.83 -43.20
C ASP A 846 -20.62 -27.36 -42.74
N ARG A 847 -20.34 -27.39 -41.43
CA ARG A 847 -19.06 -27.85 -40.89
C ARG A 847 -18.94 -29.36 -41.08
N GLU A 848 -17.80 -29.89 -41.51
CA GLU A 848 -17.62 -31.34 -41.65
C GLU A 848 -17.68 -32.08 -40.30
N ARG A 849 -18.16 -33.33 -40.29
CA ARG A 849 -18.18 -34.17 -39.07
C ARG A 849 -16.76 -34.62 -38.70
N PRO A 850 -16.38 -34.61 -37.41
CA PRO A 850 -15.08 -35.12 -36.99
C PRO A 850 -14.98 -36.62 -37.27
N ARG A 851 -13.84 -37.06 -37.82
CA ARG A 851 -13.59 -38.48 -38.12
C ARG A 851 -13.17 -39.23 -36.85
N GLY A 852 -13.58 -40.49 -36.72
CA GLY A 852 -13.14 -41.37 -35.64
C GLY A 852 -13.88 -41.22 -34.30
N VAL A 853 -14.94 -40.40 -34.23
CA VAL A 853 -15.79 -40.23 -33.04
C VAL A 853 -17.27 -40.40 -33.40
N GLN A 854 -18.10 -40.79 -32.43
CA GLN A 854 -19.53 -41.10 -32.65
C GLN A 854 -20.39 -39.85 -32.94
N GLY A 855 -19.96 -38.66 -32.50
CA GLY A 855 -20.68 -37.40 -32.68
C GLY A 855 -19.77 -36.20 -32.46
N ARG A 856 -20.31 -34.98 -32.63
CA ARG A 856 -19.57 -33.74 -32.37
C ARG A 856 -19.39 -33.45 -30.88
N VAL A 857 -20.28 -33.99 -30.06
CA VAL A 857 -20.23 -33.90 -28.59
C VAL A 857 -20.23 -35.31 -28.04
N VAL A 858 -19.22 -35.64 -27.25
CA VAL A 858 -19.08 -36.92 -26.55
C VAL A 858 -18.65 -36.62 -25.12
N PHE A 859 -19.43 -37.07 -24.14
CA PHE A 859 -19.05 -37.00 -22.72
C PHE A 859 -18.40 -38.32 -22.32
N VAL A 860 -17.17 -38.27 -21.85
CA VAL A 860 -16.44 -39.44 -21.34
C VAL A 860 -16.49 -39.42 -19.82
N ASN A 861 -17.09 -40.46 -19.24
CA ASN A 861 -17.07 -40.67 -17.80
C ASN A 861 -16.03 -41.73 -17.47
N HIS A 862 -15.12 -41.46 -16.53
CA HIS A 862 -14.25 -42.47 -15.96
C HIS A 862 -14.30 -42.40 -14.43
N THR A 863 -14.16 -43.56 -13.80
CA THR A 863 -14.13 -43.72 -12.34
C THR A 863 -12.72 -44.03 -11.83
N HIS A 864 -11.71 -44.01 -12.71
CA HIS A 864 -10.32 -44.17 -12.32
C HIS A 864 -9.88 -42.97 -11.48
N PRO A 865 -9.34 -43.19 -10.28
CA PRO A 865 -8.76 -42.12 -9.47
C PRO A 865 -7.63 -41.44 -10.26
N GLU A 866 -7.60 -40.11 -10.20
CA GLU A 866 -6.39 -39.38 -10.56
C GLU A 866 -5.28 -39.80 -9.59
N ILE A 867 -4.05 -39.99 -10.09
CA ILE A 867 -2.89 -40.33 -9.25
C ILE A 867 -2.79 -39.27 -8.14
N GLU A 868 -2.75 -39.70 -6.87
CA GLU A 868 -2.62 -38.77 -5.75
C GLU A 868 -1.38 -37.88 -5.94
N ALA A 869 -1.50 -36.58 -5.66
CA ALA A 869 -0.42 -35.60 -5.84
C ALA A 869 0.88 -35.94 -5.07
N THR A 870 0.82 -36.89 -4.14
CA THR A 870 1.95 -37.48 -3.41
C THR A 870 2.90 -38.28 -4.31
N GLU A 871 2.42 -38.91 -5.39
CA GLU A 871 3.26 -39.72 -6.30
C GLU A 871 3.94 -38.89 -7.40
N ILE A 872 3.53 -37.62 -7.59
CA ILE A 872 4.17 -36.69 -8.54
C ILE A 872 5.49 -36.11 -7.95
N TYR A 873 5.68 -36.23 -6.63
CA TYR A 873 6.89 -35.81 -5.92
C TYR A 873 7.77 -37.01 -5.56
N VAL A 874 8.40 -37.63 -6.55
CA VAL A 874 9.64 -38.37 -6.32
C VAL A 874 10.78 -37.51 -6.89
N PRO A 875 11.56 -36.82 -6.05
CA PRO A 875 12.76 -36.13 -6.51
C PRO A 875 13.80 -37.21 -6.87
N ASN A 876 14.18 -37.28 -8.14
CA ASN A 876 15.47 -37.84 -8.56
C ASN A 876 16.50 -36.72 -8.68
#